data_AF-A0A3S4CFN1-F1
#
_entry.id   AF-A0A3S4CFN1-F1
#
_cell.length_a   1.000
_cell.length_b   1.000
_cell.length_c   1.000
_cell.angle_alpha   90.00
_cell.angle_beta   90.00
_cell.angle_gamma   90.00
#
_symmetry.space_group_name_H-M   'P 1'
#
loop_
_entity.id
_entity.type
_entity.pdbx_description
1 polymer ?
#
loop_
_entity_poly.entity_id
_entity_poly.type
_entity_poly.pdbx_seq_one_letter_code
_entity_poly.pdbx_strand_id
1 'polypeptide(L)'
;MSYVAAIPEIMTRAATDLGTIGTAVSQASAAAAAPTTSVLAAGADEISQAIAALFGMHGQAYQQLSTQAAAFHTQFVETLSGTATSYAIAEAANATPLQAGLDLLNAPTQALLGRPLIGDGANGAPGQAGGAGGLLYGNGGNGGTSTTAGVAGGAGGDAGLIGNGGAGGGGGAGAIGGAGGRGGWLIGNGGAGGAGGTATAVGFPGAVGGAGGAGGSAGLWGNGGSGGDGGGGGMGAAGSGDGGLGGAGGQAGNGGLLFGNGGTGGQGGAGGTGGGEAVEGIAGAGGNGGHGGGGGTGGLLFGSGGAAGDGGTGGDGGAGDFFTTARGGAGGDGGAGGTAGNAGLWGSGGAAGAGGHGGSGGDGGYNALDPTSGGDGGSGGVAGVAGSGGLLFGNGGAGGQGGAGGNGGDSGGSERGENGGAGGGGAAGGNAGRAGLLGGDGGAGGAGGAGGAGGAGSGAPGVGGDGGAASKAGLLWGDGGAGGAGGAGGNSGGTAQNHESVIGGAGGTGGTAGNAGLLFGNGGAGGAGGDGGAGSNARISGTAPSGDGGLGGAGGAGATGGTAGLLFGDGGAGGDGGDGGGGGSANGGGGDGLGGNGGGGGVAGSGGNAGWLFGTGGAGGHGGGGGGGGDAGGYGGNGGIGRTGGDGGTGGNGGGGGTGGLLFGDGGLGGQGGDGGGGAQGGQGNTAGGVGGDGGDGGDAGSAGAGGLLFGNGGAGGQAGGGGNGGAGGYGGAGGKGGDAGNGGAGGSGGAGGELFGDGGLGGRGGTGGTGGPGGTASLGIPSSGGNGGAGGAAGDGGTAASFGNGGNGGHGGDSGNGGSGAHGGPSGAVGAGGDGGNGGDARQLGRGGSGGDGGIGVPSGTDGANGAGVLLPGQAAATWT
;
A
#
# COMPACT_ATOMS: atom_id res chain seq x y z
N MET A 1 -48.60 -25.00 -22.30
CA MET A 1 -49.27 -24.12 -21.32
C MET A 1 -48.53 -22.79 -21.39
N SER A 2 -49.16 -21.73 -21.89
CA SER A 2 -48.55 -20.39 -21.89
C SER A 2 -48.54 -19.86 -20.47
N TYR A 3 -47.38 -19.66 -19.87
CA TYR A 3 -47.26 -18.99 -18.58
C TYR A 3 -47.67 -17.53 -18.76
N VAL A 4 -48.70 -17.11 -18.03
CA VAL A 4 -49.10 -15.70 -17.92
C VAL A 4 -48.42 -15.16 -16.67
N ALA A 5 -47.53 -14.19 -16.84
CA ALA A 5 -46.94 -13.42 -15.75
C ALA A 5 -47.66 -12.07 -15.66
N ALA A 6 -48.23 -11.75 -14.50
CA ALA A 6 -48.83 -10.45 -14.19
C ALA A 6 -48.17 -9.91 -12.92
N ILE A 7 -47.96 -8.59 -12.84
CA ILE A 7 -47.42 -7.91 -11.66
C ILE A 7 -48.53 -7.00 -11.11
N PRO A 8 -49.33 -7.48 -10.13
CA PRO A 8 -50.51 -6.76 -9.63
C PRO A 8 -50.21 -5.34 -9.12
N GLU A 9 -49.02 -5.10 -8.57
CA GLU A 9 -48.57 -3.81 -8.06
C GLU A 9 -48.45 -2.76 -9.18
N ILE A 10 -47.90 -3.16 -10.34
CA ILE A 10 -47.75 -2.27 -11.50
C ILE A 10 -49.12 -1.96 -12.12
N MET A 11 -50.02 -2.94 -12.16
CA MET A 11 -51.39 -2.77 -12.71
C MET A 11 -52.24 -1.84 -11.84
N THR A 12 -52.13 -1.93 -10.52
CA THR A 12 -52.86 -1.07 -9.57
C THR A 12 -52.36 0.38 -9.64
N ARG A 13 -51.05 0.58 -9.79
CA ARG A 13 -50.47 1.91 -10.01
C ARG A 13 -50.94 2.52 -11.33
N ALA A 14 -50.90 1.74 -12.42
CA ALA A 14 -51.38 2.18 -13.72
C ALA A 14 -52.86 2.55 -13.72
N ALA A 15 -53.72 1.80 -13.02
CA ALA A 15 -55.14 2.13 -12.87
C ALA A 15 -55.36 3.47 -12.14
N THR A 16 -54.55 3.75 -11.12
CA THR A 16 -54.59 5.02 -10.37
C THR A 16 -54.19 6.22 -11.24
N ASP A 17 -53.10 6.07 -12.00
CA ASP A 17 -52.62 7.10 -12.94
C ASP A 17 -53.65 7.37 -14.04
N LEU A 18 -54.23 6.30 -14.62
CA LEU A 18 -55.30 6.41 -15.61
C LEU A 18 -56.56 7.08 -15.04
N GLY A 19 -56.95 6.77 -13.80
CA GLY A 19 -58.08 7.43 -13.13
C GLY A 19 -57.89 8.95 -12.97
N THR A 20 -56.65 9.36 -12.70
CA THR A 20 -56.27 10.78 -12.61
C THR A 20 -56.38 11.46 -13.98
N ILE A 21 -55.85 10.84 -15.03
CA ILE A 21 -55.94 11.33 -16.42
C ILE A 21 -57.41 11.47 -16.86
N GLY A 22 -58.24 10.47 -16.59
CA GLY A 22 -59.66 10.48 -16.95
C GLY A 22 -60.43 11.63 -16.30
N THR A 23 -60.12 11.93 -15.04
CA THR A 23 -60.70 13.05 -14.30
C THR A 23 -60.29 14.40 -14.91
N ALA A 24 -59.00 14.57 -15.22
CA ALA A 24 -58.48 15.79 -15.84
C ALA A 24 -59.10 16.05 -17.22
N VAL A 25 -59.21 15.02 -18.07
CA VAL A 25 -59.81 15.13 -19.41
C VAL A 25 -61.32 15.44 -19.33
N SER A 26 -62.04 14.84 -18.39
CA SER A 26 -63.47 15.10 -18.19
C SER A 26 -63.74 16.53 -17.72
N GLN A 27 -62.89 17.04 -16.80
CA GLN A 27 -62.96 18.44 -16.34
C GLN A 27 -62.65 19.43 -17.47
N ALA A 28 -61.62 19.15 -18.28
CA ALA A 28 -61.28 19.98 -19.44
C ALA A 28 -62.40 20.00 -20.48
N SER A 29 -63.02 18.84 -20.75
CA SER A 29 -64.14 18.71 -21.69
C SER A 29 -65.38 19.48 -21.19
N ALA A 30 -65.67 19.43 -19.88
CA ALA A 30 -66.75 20.19 -19.26
C ALA A 30 -66.48 21.71 -19.31
N ALA A 31 -65.26 22.15 -19.03
CA ALA A 31 -64.88 23.57 -19.10
C ALA A 31 -64.99 24.13 -20.53
N ALA A 32 -64.71 23.31 -21.55
CA ALA A 32 -64.82 23.69 -22.96
C ALA A 32 -66.27 23.69 -23.48
N ALA A 33 -67.25 23.17 -22.74
CA ALA A 33 -68.62 22.96 -23.24
C ALA A 33 -69.33 24.27 -23.61
N ALA A 34 -69.35 25.25 -22.71
CA ALA A 34 -69.97 26.55 -22.98
C ALA A 34 -69.35 27.28 -24.19
N PRO A 35 -68.02 27.56 -24.22
CA PRO A 35 -67.42 28.35 -25.30
C PRO A 35 -67.49 27.69 -26.69
N THR A 36 -67.60 26.36 -26.77
CA THR A 36 -67.66 25.63 -28.05
C THR A 36 -69.07 25.38 -28.56
N THR A 37 -70.09 25.40 -27.68
CA THR A 37 -71.49 25.16 -28.08
C THR A 37 -72.29 26.44 -28.25
N SER A 38 -71.88 27.54 -27.62
CA SER A 38 -72.52 28.85 -27.74
C SER A 38 -71.72 29.82 -28.63
N VAL A 39 -71.18 29.33 -29.74
CA VAL A 39 -70.46 30.18 -30.71
C VAL A 39 -71.46 31.15 -31.33
N LEU A 40 -71.20 32.44 -31.18
CA LEU A 40 -72.03 33.50 -31.73
C LEU A 40 -71.65 33.76 -33.20
N ALA A 41 -72.63 34.08 -34.04
CA ALA A 41 -72.39 34.50 -35.40
C ALA A 41 -71.62 35.85 -35.41
N ALA A 42 -70.55 35.95 -36.20
CA ALA A 42 -69.72 37.16 -36.28
C ALA A 42 -70.46 38.36 -36.93
N GLY A 43 -71.53 38.07 -37.67
CA GLY A 43 -72.43 39.04 -38.29
C GLY A 43 -73.85 38.49 -38.37
N ALA A 44 -74.80 39.35 -38.73
CA ALA A 44 -76.21 38.96 -38.86
C ALA A 44 -76.51 38.13 -40.12
N ASP A 45 -75.53 37.91 -41.00
CA ASP A 45 -75.69 37.19 -42.25
C ASP A 45 -75.86 35.68 -42.05
N GLU A 46 -76.54 35.06 -43.00
CA GLU A 46 -76.90 33.65 -42.98
C GLU A 46 -75.66 32.74 -43.02
N ILE A 47 -74.54 33.18 -43.59
CA ILE A 47 -73.29 32.40 -43.63
C ILE A 47 -72.65 32.36 -42.24
N SER A 48 -72.53 33.50 -41.56
CA SER A 48 -72.05 33.59 -40.17
C SER A 48 -72.93 32.81 -39.21
N GLN A 49 -74.26 32.84 -39.38
CA GLN A 49 -75.20 32.05 -38.58
C GLN A 49 -75.07 30.54 -38.86
N ALA A 50 -74.94 30.14 -40.12
CA ALA A 50 -74.75 28.73 -40.49
C ALA A 50 -73.41 28.16 -39.99
N ILE A 51 -72.33 28.96 -40.05
CA ILE A 51 -71.01 28.58 -39.53
C ILE A 51 -71.06 28.46 -37.99
N ALA A 52 -71.66 29.43 -37.29
CA ALA A 52 -71.86 29.36 -35.85
C ALA A 52 -72.72 28.14 -35.43
N ALA A 53 -73.78 27.83 -36.18
CA ALA A 53 -74.60 26.64 -35.96
C ALA A 53 -73.84 25.33 -36.22
N LEU A 54 -73.00 25.27 -37.27
CA LEU A 54 -72.15 24.12 -37.55
C LEU A 54 -71.15 23.88 -36.40
N PHE A 55 -70.47 24.92 -35.92
CA PHE A 55 -69.55 24.81 -34.78
C PHE A 55 -70.29 24.45 -33.48
N GLY A 56 -71.48 25.02 -33.25
CA GLY A 56 -72.33 24.67 -32.12
C GLY A 56 -72.77 23.19 -32.14
N MET A 57 -73.18 22.68 -33.29
CA MET A 57 -73.51 21.26 -33.46
C MET A 57 -72.28 20.36 -33.33
N HIS A 58 -71.13 20.76 -33.86
CA HIS A 58 -69.88 20.02 -33.71
C HIS A 58 -69.43 19.95 -32.25
N GLY A 59 -69.55 21.07 -31.51
CA GLY A 59 -69.31 21.12 -30.06
C GLY A 59 -70.24 20.18 -29.29
N GLN A 60 -71.53 20.16 -29.64
CA GLN A 60 -72.51 19.24 -29.04
C GLN A 60 -72.17 17.76 -29.31
N ALA A 61 -71.77 17.42 -30.54
CA ALA A 61 -71.35 16.07 -30.89
C ALA A 61 -70.06 15.65 -30.14
N TYR A 62 -69.10 16.57 -29.99
CA TYR A 62 -67.89 16.33 -29.20
C TYR A 62 -68.21 16.08 -27.71
N GLN A 63 -69.15 16.82 -27.11
CA GLN A 63 -69.56 16.62 -25.72
C GLN A 63 -70.24 15.27 -25.50
N GLN A 64 -71.05 14.81 -26.46
CA GLN A 64 -71.66 13.47 -26.41
C GLN A 64 -70.61 12.36 -26.49
N LEU A 65 -69.66 12.47 -27.44
CA LEU A 65 -68.57 11.52 -27.57
C LEU A 65 -67.66 11.52 -26.34
N SER A 66 -67.36 12.69 -25.78
CA SER A 66 -66.52 12.83 -24.58
C SER A 66 -67.17 12.17 -23.35
N THR A 67 -68.50 12.25 -23.25
CA THR A 67 -69.27 11.54 -22.20
C THR A 67 -69.19 10.03 -22.38
N GLN A 68 -69.31 9.53 -23.61
CA GLN A 68 -69.16 8.10 -23.92
C GLN A 68 -67.72 7.60 -23.67
N ALA A 69 -66.71 8.40 -24.04
CA ALA A 69 -65.31 8.11 -23.79
C ALA A 69 -64.98 8.10 -22.30
N ALA A 70 -65.54 9.04 -21.52
CA ALA A 70 -65.39 9.06 -20.07
C ALA A 70 -66.00 7.81 -19.41
N ALA A 71 -67.20 7.38 -19.86
CA ALA A 71 -67.82 6.15 -19.37
C ALA A 71 -66.99 4.89 -19.69
N PHE A 72 -66.47 4.80 -20.92
CA PHE A 72 -65.57 3.71 -21.31
C PHE A 72 -64.27 3.72 -20.48
N HIS A 73 -63.67 4.89 -20.29
CA HIS A 73 -62.43 5.05 -19.52
C HIS A 73 -62.62 4.62 -18.07
N THR A 74 -63.72 5.02 -17.42
CA THR A 74 -64.07 4.55 -16.08
C THR A 74 -64.20 3.03 -16.03
N GLN A 75 -64.93 2.43 -16.97
CA GLN A 75 -65.08 0.98 -17.03
C GLN A 75 -63.74 0.26 -17.26
N PHE A 76 -62.85 0.83 -18.06
CA PHE A 76 -61.50 0.30 -18.30
C PHE A 76 -60.66 0.32 -17.01
N VAL A 77 -60.64 1.44 -16.28
CA VAL A 77 -59.91 1.57 -15.01
C VAL A 77 -60.46 0.64 -13.93
N GLU A 78 -61.79 0.51 -13.84
CA GLU A 78 -62.48 -0.43 -12.93
C GLU A 78 -62.13 -1.88 -13.27
N THR A 79 -62.14 -2.23 -14.56
CA THR A 79 -61.77 -3.57 -15.02
C THR A 79 -60.30 -3.87 -14.74
N LEU A 80 -59.40 -2.92 -15.01
CA LEU A 80 -57.98 -3.08 -14.73
C LEU A 80 -57.72 -3.30 -13.22
N SER A 81 -58.36 -2.49 -12.36
CA SER A 81 -58.30 -2.66 -10.90
C SER A 81 -58.85 -4.01 -10.44
N GLY A 82 -59.98 -4.43 -11.01
CA GLY A 82 -60.61 -5.73 -10.74
C GLY A 82 -59.73 -6.91 -11.18
N THR A 83 -59.02 -6.80 -12.31
CA THR A 83 -58.08 -7.83 -12.76
C THR A 83 -56.84 -7.91 -11.86
N ALA A 84 -56.28 -6.76 -11.43
CA ALA A 84 -55.16 -6.74 -10.49
C ALA A 84 -55.53 -7.41 -9.16
N THR A 85 -56.72 -7.11 -8.64
CA THR A 85 -57.26 -7.76 -7.43
C THR A 85 -57.52 -9.25 -7.66
N SER A 86 -58.01 -9.65 -8.83
CA SER A 86 -58.24 -11.07 -9.14
C SER A 86 -56.93 -11.87 -9.23
N TYR A 87 -55.85 -11.28 -9.78
CA TYR A 87 -54.53 -11.90 -9.78
C TYR A 87 -53.96 -11.99 -8.36
N ALA A 88 -54.06 -10.94 -7.54
CA ALA A 88 -53.64 -10.97 -6.14
C ALA A 88 -54.44 -11.99 -5.31
N ILE A 89 -55.75 -12.11 -5.52
CA ILE A 89 -56.59 -13.13 -4.88
C ILE A 89 -56.23 -14.52 -5.38
N ALA A 90 -55.93 -14.71 -6.67
CA ALA A 90 -55.49 -16.00 -7.19
C ALA A 90 -54.15 -16.43 -6.58
N GLU A 91 -53.21 -15.50 -6.40
CA GLU A 91 -51.96 -15.76 -5.68
C GLU A 91 -52.22 -16.12 -4.21
N ALA A 92 -53.08 -15.37 -3.51
CA ALA A 92 -53.46 -15.66 -2.13
C ALA A 92 -54.22 -17.00 -1.99
N ALA A 93 -55.11 -17.33 -2.92
CA ALA A 93 -55.88 -18.58 -2.94
C ALA A 93 -54.98 -19.80 -3.22
N ASN A 94 -53.89 -19.61 -3.96
CA ASN A 94 -52.91 -20.65 -4.19
C ASN A 94 -51.90 -20.79 -3.03
N ALA A 95 -51.61 -19.72 -2.29
CA ALA A 95 -50.71 -19.74 -1.13
C ALA A 95 -51.38 -20.24 0.16
N THR A 96 -52.66 -19.92 0.40
CA THR A 96 -53.37 -20.20 1.65
C THR A 96 -53.50 -21.68 2.03
N PRO A 97 -53.75 -22.64 1.10
CA PRO A 97 -53.82 -24.05 1.44
C PRO A 97 -52.45 -24.64 1.80
N LEU A 98 -51.37 -24.13 1.18
CA LEU A 98 -50.00 -24.54 1.53
C LEU A 98 -49.61 -24.03 2.92
N GLN A 99 -49.96 -22.79 3.27
CA GLN A 99 -49.69 -22.23 4.60
C GLN A 99 -50.42 -23.01 5.70
N ALA A 100 -51.72 -23.31 5.51
CA ALA A 100 -52.49 -24.09 6.48
C ALA A 100 -51.93 -25.51 6.70
N GLY A 101 -51.38 -26.13 5.65
CA GLY A 101 -50.70 -27.42 5.75
C GLY A 101 -49.40 -27.35 6.56
N LEU A 102 -48.61 -26.29 6.38
CA LEU A 102 -47.39 -26.05 7.16
C LEU A 102 -47.71 -25.75 8.64
N ASP A 103 -48.75 -24.97 8.91
CA ASP A 103 -49.18 -24.66 10.27
C ASP A 103 -49.60 -25.93 11.03
N LEU A 104 -50.34 -26.84 10.38
CA LEU A 104 -50.71 -28.13 10.95
C LEU A 104 -49.50 -29.02 11.25
N LEU A 105 -48.52 -29.05 10.33
CA LEU A 105 -47.28 -29.82 10.50
C LEU A 105 -46.42 -29.27 11.65
N ASN A 106 -46.38 -27.95 11.80
CA ASN A 106 -45.56 -27.26 12.79
C ASN A 106 -46.23 -27.15 14.17
N ALA A 107 -47.56 -27.23 14.27
CA ALA A 107 -48.29 -27.03 15.52
C ALA A 107 -47.78 -27.89 16.70
N PRO A 108 -47.48 -29.18 16.55
CA PRO A 108 -46.97 -30.00 17.66
C PRO A 108 -45.60 -29.55 18.16
N THR A 109 -44.66 -29.23 17.26
CA THR A 109 -43.31 -28.81 17.65
C THR A 109 -43.27 -27.37 18.15
N GLN A 110 -44.11 -26.50 17.57
CA GLN A 110 -44.29 -25.12 18.04
C GLN A 110 -44.84 -25.10 19.47
N ALA A 111 -45.78 -26.00 19.80
CA ALA A 111 -46.35 -26.11 21.14
C ALA A 111 -45.38 -26.74 22.16
N LEU A 112 -44.55 -27.70 21.75
CA LEU A 112 -43.71 -28.49 22.66
C LEU A 112 -42.30 -27.90 22.85
N LEU A 113 -41.74 -27.29 21.80
CA LEU A 113 -40.35 -26.84 21.72
C LEU A 113 -40.23 -25.35 21.35
N GLY A 114 -41.35 -24.65 21.14
CA GLY A 114 -41.37 -23.24 20.76
C GLY A 114 -40.81 -22.96 19.36
N ARG A 115 -40.66 -24.00 18.52
CA ARG A 115 -40.02 -23.91 17.19
C ARG A 115 -40.76 -24.74 16.14
N PRO A 116 -40.84 -24.27 14.88
CA PRO A 116 -41.46 -25.04 13.82
C PRO A 116 -40.62 -26.27 13.47
N LEU A 117 -41.24 -27.29 12.89
CA LEU A 117 -40.52 -28.45 12.37
C LEU A 117 -39.88 -28.09 11.02
N ILE A 118 -40.62 -27.38 10.17
CA ILE A 118 -40.21 -26.88 8.86
C ILE A 118 -40.65 -25.43 8.69
N GLY A 119 -39.74 -24.55 8.30
CA GLY A 119 -40.02 -23.15 8.02
C GLY A 119 -38.88 -22.24 8.47
N ASP A 120 -38.73 -21.11 7.80
CA ASP A 120 -37.72 -20.12 8.15
C ASP A 120 -38.08 -19.41 9.46
N GLY A 121 -37.07 -18.95 10.16
CA GLY A 121 -37.23 -18.12 11.35
C GLY A 121 -37.75 -16.73 11.00
N ALA A 122 -38.58 -16.16 11.86
CA ALA A 122 -39.08 -14.80 11.66
C ALA A 122 -37.93 -13.78 11.80
N ASN A 123 -37.87 -12.79 10.91
CA ASN A 123 -36.92 -11.70 11.06
C ASN A 123 -37.24 -10.86 12.30
N GLY A 124 -36.21 -10.38 12.98
CA GLY A 124 -36.35 -9.50 14.13
C GLY A 124 -36.86 -8.11 13.73
N ALA A 125 -37.69 -7.51 14.58
CA ALA A 125 -37.96 -6.07 14.55
C ALA A 125 -36.67 -5.28 14.89
N PRO A 126 -36.60 -3.94 14.68
CA PRO A 126 -35.39 -3.17 14.96
C PRO A 126 -34.76 -3.46 16.33
N GLY A 127 -33.48 -3.85 16.34
CA GLY A 127 -32.73 -4.24 17.54
C GLY A 127 -33.12 -5.58 18.18
N GLN A 128 -34.11 -6.30 17.65
CA GLN A 128 -34.56 -7.59 18.16
C GLN A 128 -33.95 -8.75 17.39
N ALA A 129 -33.71 -9.87 18.07
CA ALA A 129 -33.16 -11.06 17.46
C ALA A 129 -34.12 -11.69 16.43
N GLY A 130 -33.56 -12.31 15.40
CA GLY A 130 -34.29 -13.19 14.50
C GLY A 130 -34.67 -14.49 15.20
N GLY A 131 -35.84 -15.03 14.86
CA GLY A 131 -36.30 -16.32 15.32
C GLY A 131 -35.45 -17.45 14.75
N ALA A 132 -35.33 -18.56 15.49
CA ALA A 132 -34.66 -19.75 14.99
C ALA A 132 -35.46 -20.40 13.85
N GLY A 133 -34.76 -20.95 12.86
CA GLY A 133 -35.36 -21.75 11.80
C GLY A 133 -35.95 -23.06 12.32
N GLY A 134 -36.72 -23.73 11.46
CA GLY A 134 -37.34 -25.02 11.77
C GLY A 134 -36.32 -26.09 12.14
N LEU A 135 -36.73 -27.05 12.98
CA LEU A 135 -35.85 -28.09 13.51
C LEU A 135 -35.23 -28.96 12.40
N LEU A 136 -35.97 -29.25 11.32
CA LEU A 136 -35.49 -30.09 10.21
C LEU A 136 -35.04 -29.27 9.00
N TYR A 137 -35.87 -28.32 8.57
CA TYR A 137 -35.59 -27.51 7.39
C TYR A 137 -36.06 -26.08 7.60
N GLY A 138 -35.16 -25.13 7.44
CA GLY A 138 -35.46 -23.71 7.53
C GLY A 138 -34.24 -22.89 7.90
N ASN A 139 -34.11 -21.75 7.24
CA ASN A 139 -33.10 -20.75 7.57
C ASN A 139 -33.46 -20.06 8.89
N GLY A 140 -32.45 -19.57 9.61
CA GLY A 140 -32.70 -18.64 10.70
C GLY A 140 -33.18 -17.28 10.19
N GLY A 141 -34.00 -16.60 11.00
CA GLY A 141 -34.44 -15.24 10.68
C GLY A 141 -33.31 -14.23 10.85
N ASN A 142 -33.30 -13.18 10.03
CA ASN A 142 -32.33 -12.10 10.20
C ASN A 142 -32.62 -11.31 11.48
N GLY A 143 -31.58 -10.91 12.20
CA GLY A 143 -31.69 -9.95 13.29
C GLY A 143 -32.07 -8.57 12.78
N GLY A 144 -32.89 -7.84 13.53
CA GLY A 144 -33.33 -6.51 13.13
C GLY A 144 -32.24 -5.46 13.35
N THR A 145 -32.01 -4.63 12.34
CA THR A 145 -31.11 -3.48 12.42
C THR A 145 -31.68 -2.43 13.38
N SER A 146 -30.90 -1.99 14.37
CA SER A 146 -31.31 -0.93 15.29
C SER A 146 -31.05 0.44 14.68
N THR A 147 -32.01 1.37 14.84
CA THR A 147 -31.83 2.80 14.52
C THR A 147 -31.71 3.66 15.78
N THR A 148 -31.77 3.04 16.96
CA THR A 148 -31.72 3.74 18.25
C THR A 148 -30.29 3.74 18.77
N ALA A 149 -29.75 4.92 19.06
CA ALA A 149 -28.40 5.08 19.60
C ALA A 149 -28.20 4.22 20.87
N GLY A 150 -27.03 3.58 20.97
CA GLY A 150 -26.67 2.70 22.08
C GLY A 150 -27.40 1.34 22.10
N VAL A 151 -28.38 1.10 21.22
CA VAL A 151 -29.09 -0.18 21.15
C VAL A 151 -28.43 -1.07 20.11
N ALA A 152 -27.97 -2.24 20.56
CA ALA A 152 -27.32 -3.25 19.72
C ALA A 152 -28.24 -3.75 18.59
N GLY A 153 -27.61 -4.24 17.53
CA GLY A 153 -28.32 -4.96 16.48
C GLY A 153 -28.82 -6.31 16.98
N GLY A 154 -29.97 -6.75 16.47
CA GLY A 154 -30.51 -8.07 16.80
C GLY A 154 -29.59 -9.19 16.33
N ALA A 155 -29.43 -10.25 17.11
CA ALA A 155 -28.73 -11.44 16.63
C ALA A 155 -29.55 -12.13 15.52
N GLY A 156 -28.87 -12.71 14.52
CA GLY A 156 -29.48 -13.62 13.57
C GLY A 156 -29.90 -14.92 14.25
N GLY A 157 -31.01 -15.50 13.80
CA GLY A 157 -31.50 -16.78 14.29
C GLY A 157 -30.64 -17.94 13.79
N ASP A 158 -30.49 -18.98 14.61
CA ASP A 158 -29.85 -20.22 14.20
C ASP A 158 -30.78 -21.05 13.31
N ALA A 159 -30.23 -21.77 12.34
CA ALA A 159 -30.95 -22.83 11.63
C ALA A 159 -31.04 -24.12 12.48
N GLY A 160 -31.87 -25.07 12.04
CA GLY A 160 -32.02 -26.40 12.65
C GLY A 160 -31.04 -27.43 12.08
N LEU A 161 -31.57 -28.47 11.43
CA LEU A 161 -30.76 -29.52 10.78
C LEU A 161 -30.24 -29.09 9.41
N ILE A 162 -31.11 -28.55 8.55
CA ILE A 162 -30.79 -28.01 7.22
C ILE A 162 -31.30 -26.58 7.12
N GLY A 163 -30.42 -25.66 6.73
CA GLY A 163 -30.75 -24.25 6.53
C GLY A 163 -29.59 -23.34 6.88
N ASN A 164 -29.57 -22.13 6.35
CA ASN A 164 -28.54 -21.15 6.65
C ASN A 164 -28.89 -20.37 7.92
N GLY A 165 -27.89 -19.94 8.67
CA GLY A 165 -28.11 -19.01 9.78
C GLY A 165 -28.55 -17.64 9.28
N GLY A 166 -29.37 -16.96 10.07
CA GLY A 166 -29.81 -15.59 9.75
C GLY A 166 -28.68 -14.58 9.92
N ALA A 167 -28.68 -13.51 9.14
CA ALA A 167 -27.72 -12.42 9.32
C ALA A 167 -28.00 -11.66 10.62
N GLY A 168 -26.96 -11.15 11.29
CA GLY A 168 -27.09 -10.21 12.39
C GLY A 168 -27.55 -8.84 11.92
N GLY A 169 -28.34 -8.14 12.72
CA GLY A 169 -28.74 -6.76 12.47
C GLY A 169 -27.63 -5.78 12.80
N GLY A 170 -27.57 -4.64 12.10
CA GLY A 170 -26.66 -3.54 12.43
C GLY A 170 -26.99 -2.90 13.78
N GLY A 171 -25.97 -2.44 14.50
CA GLY A 171 -26.12 -1.66 15.72
C GLY A 171 -26.60 -0.25 15.45
N GLY A 172 -27.40 0.31 16.36
CA GLY A 172 -27.69 1.75 16.35
C GLY A 172 -26.42 2.54 16.73
N ALA A 173 -26.45 3.87 16.59
CA ALA A 173 -25.23 4.68 16.76
C ALA A 173 -24.42 4.34 18.02
N GLY A 174 -23.12 4.05 17.85
CA GLY A 174 -22.18 3.65 18.91
C GLY A 174 -22.43 2.24 19.51
N ALA A 175 -23.42 1.50 19.04
CA ALA A 175 -23.79 0.20 19.57
C ALA A 175 -23.26 -0.95 18.71
N ILE A 176 -23.03 -2.11 19.33
CA ILE A 176 -22.50 -3.28 18.63
C ILE A 176 -23.49 -3.83 17.59
N GLY A 177 -22.96 -4.40 16.52
CA GLY A 177 -23.72 -5.21 15.59
C GLY A 177 -24.14 -6.54 16.20
N GLY A 178 -25.26 -7.09 15.72
CA GLY A 178 -25.76 -8.39 16.14
C GLY A 178 -24.91 -9.53 15.55
N ALA A 179 -24.72 -10.61 16.31
CA ALA A 179 -24.05 -11.79 15.78
C ALA A 179 -24.90 -12.47 14.69
N GLY A 180 -24.26 -13.06 13.69
CA GLY A 180 -24.90 -13.94 12.71
C GLY A 180 -25.27 -15.29 13.35
N GLY A 181 -26.40 -15.85 12.91
CA GLY A 181 -26.87 -17.15 13.36
C GLY A 181 -26.05 -18.30 12.79
N ARG A 182 -26.04 -19.43 13.49
CA ARG A 182 -25.36 -20.65 13.05
C ARG A 182 -26.11 -21.30 11.89
N GLY A 183 -25.36 -21.86 10.94
CA GLY A 183 -25.88 -22.74 9.91
C GLY A 183 -26.41 -24.05 10.49
N GLY A 184 -27.20 -24.77 9.69
CA GLY A 184 -27.81 -26.03 10.09
C GLY A 184 -26.76 -27.08 10.46
N TRP A 185 -27.09 -27.94 11.43
CA TRP A 185 -26.16 -28.94 11.94
C TRP A 185 -25.61 -29.85 10.83
N LEU A 186 -26.43 -30.22 9.85
CA LEU A 186 -26.01 -31.07 8.73
C LEU A 186 -25.54 -30.23 7.54
N ILE A 187 -26.41 -29.34 7.03
CA ILE A 187 -26.11 -28.51 5.86
C ILE A 187 -26.58 -27.09 6.12
N GLY A 188 -25.68 -26.14 6.00
CA GLY A 188 -26.04 -24.74 6.10
C GLY A 188 -24.83 -23.85 6.33
N ASN A 189 -24.83 -22.71 5.65
CA ASN A 189 -23.86 -21.67 5.91
C ASN A 189 -24.22 -20.92 7.20
N GLY A 190 -23.22 -20.41 7.90
CA GLY A 190 -23.45 -19.44 8.95
C GLY A 190 -23.90 -18.09 8.39
N GLY A 191 -24.70 -17.35 9.17
CA GLY A 191 -25.13 -16.00 8.82
C GLY A 191 -24.03 -14.98 9.06
N ALA A 192 -24.01 -13.90 8.28
CA ALA A 192 -23.07 -12.80 8.49
C ALA A 192 -23.36 -12.06 9.82
N GLY A 193 -22.34 -11.52 10.46
CA GLY A 193 -22.50 -10.58 11.56
C GLY A 193 -22.98 -9.22 11.06
N GLY A 194 -23.75 -8.52 11.89
CA GLY A 194 -24.20 -7.16 11.60
C GLY A 194 -23.10 -6.13 11.84
N ALA A 195 -23.10 -5.03 11.08
CA ALA A 195 -22.15 -3.95 11.32
C ALA A 195 -22.38 -3.26 12.67
N GLY A 196 -21.31 -2.79 13.29
CA GLY A 196 -21.37 -1.89 14.44
C GLY A 196 -21.85 -0.50 14.04
N GLY A 197 -22.61 0.14 14.92
CA GLY A 197 -23.14 1.47 14.65
C GLY A 197 -22.07 2.54 14.78
N THR A 198 -21.95 3.40 13.77
CA THR A 198 -21.11 4.60 13.83
C THR A 198 -21.55 5.49 14.99
N ALA A 199 -20.62 5.97 15.82
CA ALA A 199 -20.96 6.88 16.90
C ALA A 199 -21.44 8.23 16.38
N THR A 200 -22.48 8.78 17.00
CA THR A 200 -22.93 10.18 16.80
C THR A 200 -22.27 11.06 17.85
N ALA A 201 -21.78 12.24 17.48
CA ALA A 201 -21.14 13.18 18.40
C ALA A 201 -22.12 13.64 19.50
N VAL A 202 -21.99 13.11 20.71
CA VAL A 202 -22.71 13.61 21.90
C VAL A 202 -21.87 13.43 23.16
N GLY A 203 -21.19 14.50 23.59
CA GLY A 203 -20.51 14.60 24.89
C GLY A 203 -18.99 14.73 24.84
N PHE A 204 -18.39 15.18 25.96
CA PHE A 204 -16.95 15.17 26.20
C PHE A 204 -16.61 13.92 27.02
N PRO A 205 -15.68 13.02 26.60
CA PRO A 205 -14.99 12.87 25.29
C PRO A 205 -15.84 12.16 24.21
N GLY A 206 -15.35 12.11 22.96
CA GLY A 206 -16.04 11.59 21.76
C GLY A 206 -16.53 10.15 21.90
N ALA A 207 -17.70 9.86 21.31
CA ALA A 207 -18.38 8.58 21.46
C ALA A 207 -17.69 7.45 20.68
N VAL A 208 -17.53 6.28 21.28
CA VAL A 208 -16.89 5.10 20.66
C VAL A 208 -17.80 4.45 19.62
N GLY A 209 -17.23 4.09 18.46
CA GLY A 209 -17.92 3.33 17.43
C GLY A 209 -18.25 1.91 17.90
N GLY A 210 -19.43 1.41 17.52
CA GLY A 210 -19.85 0.06 17.91
C GLY A 210 -18.99 -1.01 17.26
N ALA A 211 -18.68 -2.10 17.96
CA ALA A 211 -18.00 -3.24 17.34
C ALA A 211 -18.92 -3.98 16.35
N GLY A 212 -18.34 -4.56 15.32
CA GLY A 212 -19.03 -5.46 14.40
C GLY A 212 -19.44 -6.77 15.07
N GLY A 213 -20.59 -7.31 14.66
CA GLY A 213 -21.10 -8.59 15.14
C GLY A 213 -20.28 -9.75 14.60
N ALA A 214 -20.13 -10.82 15.39
CA ALA A 214 -19.46 -12.03 14.90
C ALA A 214 -20.29 -12.74 13.83
N GLY A 215 -19.63 -13.34 12.84
CA GLY A 215 -20.25 -14.26 11.88
C GLY A 215 -20.64 -15.58 12.52
N GLY A 216 -21.72 -16.17 12.04
CA GLY A 216 -22.18 -17.48 12.46
C GLY A 216 -21.30 -18.60 11.88
N SER A 217 -21.10 -19.67 12.65
CA SER A 217 -20.40 -20.87 12.14
C SER A 217 -21.36 -21.79 11.38
N ALA A 218 -20.84 -22.53 10.40
CA ALA A 218 -21.57 -23.63 9.78
C ALA A 218 -21.52 -24.91 10.65
N GLY A 219 -22.42 -25.87 10.35
CA GLY A 219 -22.49 -27.16 11.03
C GLY A 219 -21.50 -28.19 10.47
N LEU A 220 -21.98 -29.28 9.88
CA LEU A 220 -21.14 -30.32 9.27
C LEU A 220 -20.66 -29.92 7.87
N TRP A 221 -21.55 -29.33 7.07
CA TRP A 221 -21.29 -28.82 5.72
C TRP A 221 -21.78 -27.38 5.58
N GLY A 222 -20.96 -26.51 5.01
CA GLY A 222 -21.33 -25.12 4.71
C GLY A 222 -20.20 -24.16 5.05
N ASN A 223 -20.28 -22.94 4.55
CA ASN A 223 -19.29 -21.91 4.80
C ASN A 223 -19.62 -21.12 6.07
N GLY A 224 -18.59 -20.65 6.76
CA GLY A 224 -18.76 -19.70 7.85
C GLY A 224 -19.28 -18.36 7.35
N GLY A 225 -20.07 -17.68 8.18
CA GLY A 225 -20.54 -16.32 7.92
C GLY A 225 -19.42 -15.30 8.15
N SER A 226 -19.42 -14.20 7.40
CA SER A 226 -18.48 -13.11 7.62
C SER A 226 -18.73 -12.40 8.95
N GLY A 227 -17.70 -11.83 9.55
CA GLY A 227 -17.86 -10.83 10.61
C GLY A 227 -18.47 -9.55 10.05
N GLY A 228 -19.16 -8.79 10.90
CA GLY A 228 -19.62 -7.45 10.57
C GLY A 228 -18.53 -6.41 10.77
N ASP A 229 -18.56 -5.31 10.04
CA ASP A 229 -17.58 -4.23 10.20
C ASP A 229 -17.79 -3.46 11.50
N GLY A 230 -16.73 -2.88 12.05
CA GLY A 230 -16.80 -1.94 13.16
C GLY A 230 -17.32 -0.56 12.72
N GLY A 231 -18.10 0.08 13.58
CA GLY A 231 -18.58 1.44 13.36
C GLY A 231 -17.48 2.47 13.63
N GLY A 232 -17.48 3.58 12.89
CA GLY A 232 -16.56 4.70 13.14
C GLY A 232 -16.79 5.37 14.49
N GLY A 233 -15.72 5.90 15.08
CA GLY A 233 -15.74 6.75 16.26
C GLY A 233 -16.36 8.12 15.97
N GLY A 234 -17.00 8.69 16.97
CA GLY A 234 -17.60 10.02 16.89
C GLY A 234 -16.54 11.11 17.01
N MET A 235 -16.75 12.24 16.33
CA MET A 235 -15.88 13.41 16.48
C MET A 235 -15.88 13.91 17.93
N GLY A 236 -14.73 14.42 18.38
CA GLY A 236 -14.61 15.13 19.63
C GLY A 236 -15.42 16.43 19.63
N ALA A 237 -15.93 16.81 20.80
CA ALA A 237 -16.64 18.08 20.94
C ALA A 237 -15.66 19.27 20.80
N ALA A 238 -16.14 20.38 20.23
CA ALA A 238 -15.35 21.60 20.05
C ALA A 238 -14.67 22.04 21.36
N GLY A 239 -13.43 22.51 21.25
CA GLY A 239 -12.47 22.65 22.35
C GLY A 239 -11.57 21.42 22.49
N SER A 240 -11.23 21.03 23.71
CA SER A 240 -10.29 19.93 24.00
C SER A 240 -10.92 18.53 24.05
N GLY A 241 -11.98 18.27 23.27
CA GLY A 241 -12.66 16.97 23.29
C GLY A 241 -11.95 15.95 22.40
N ASP A 242 -11.51 14.81 22.95
CA ASP A 242 -10.91 13.74 22.13
C ASP A 242 -11.93 13.08 21.19
N GLY A 243 -11.45 12.63 20.04
CA GLY A 243 -12.17 11.79 19.10
C GLY A 243 -12.44 10.41 19.69
N GLY A 244 -13.61 9.85 19.38
CA GLY A 244 -14.00 8.52 19.83
C GLY A 244 -13.22 7.42 19.11
N LEU A 245 -12.99 6.30 19.77
CA LEU A 245 -12.35 5.14 19.16
C LEU A 245 -13.23 4.52 18.06
N GLY A 246 -12.59 3.99 17.02
CA GLY A 246 -13.24 3.13 16.05
C GLY A 246 -13.64 1.78 16.68
N GLY A 247 -14.78 1.24 16.28
CA GLY A 247 -15.24 -0.08 16.71
C GLY A 247 -14.40 -1.18 16.07
N ALA A 248 -14.13 -2.26 16.80
CA ALA A 248 -13.45 -3.42 16.21
C ALA A 248 -14.34 -4.15 15.20
N GLY A 249 -13.74 -4.74 14.17
CA GLY A 249 -14.40 -5.65 13.26
C GLY A 249 -14.80 -6.96 13.93
N GLY A 250 -15.90 -7.54 13.48
CA GLY A 250 -16.44 -8.80 13.96
C GLY A 250 -15.58 -9.98 13.54
N GLN A 251 -15.44 -10.97 14.43
CA GLN A 251 -14.82 -12.25 14.08
C GLN A 251 -15.70 -12.99 13.07
N ALA A 252 -15.10 -13.68 12.11
CA ALA A 252 -15.86 -14.52 11.21
C ALA A 252 -16.26 -15.86 11.86
N GLY A 253 -17.25 -16.51 11.27
CA GLY A 253 -17.62 -17.87 11.61
C GLY A 253 -16.73 -18.91 10.93
N ASN A 254 -16.61 -20.08 11.56
CA ASN A 254 -15.89 -21.20 10.97
C ASN A 254 -16.72 -21.89 9.87
N GLY A 255 -16.03 -22.45 8.89
CA GLY A 255 -16.61 -23.40 7.94
C GLY A 255 -17.07 -24.69 8.62
N GLY A 256 -17.85 -25.48 7.88
CA GLY A 256 -18.43 -26.71 8.39
C GLY A 256 -17.35 -27.72 8.77
N LEU A 257 -17.62 -28.54 9.78
CA LEU A 257 -16.62 -29.43 10.39
C LEU A 257 -15.86 -30.28 9.37
N LEU A 258 -16.52 -30.78 8.31
CA LEU A 258 -15.88 -31.59 7.27
C LEU A 258 -15.61 -30.76 6.02
N PHE A 259 -16.59 -29.97 5.59
CA PHE A 259 -16.53 -29.20 4.34
C PHE A 259 -17.05 -27.78 4.51
N GLY A 260 -16.25 -26.85 4.03
CA GLY A 260 -16.65 -25.45 3.86
C GLY A 260 -15.54 -24.49 4.26
N ASN A 261 -15.59 -23.31 3.66
CA ASN A 261 -14.60 -22.28 3.90
C ASN A 261 -14.95 -21.51 5.17
N GLY A 262 -13.93 -20.99 5.85
CA GLY A 262 -14.14 -20.00 6.90
C GLY A 262 -14.69 -18.69 6.34
N GLY A 263 -15.46 -17.97 7.15
CA GLY A 263 -15.94 -16.64 6.80
C GLY A 263 -14.82 -15.60 6.85
N THR A 264 -15.02 -14.46 6.20
CA THR A 264 -14.08 -13.33 6.27
C THR A 264 -14.30 -12.51 7.55
N GLY A 265 -13.23 -12.02 8.17
CA GLY A 265 -13.31 -11.08 9.28
C GLY A 265 -13.91 -9.74 8.85
N GLY A 266 -14.56 -9.04 9.78
CA GLY A 266 -15.08 -7.69 9.54
C GLY A 266 -13.98 -6.63 9.63
N GLN A 267 -14.15 -5.53 8.93
CA GLN A 267 -13.21 -4.40 8.95
C GLN A 267 -13.26 -3.64 10.28
N GLY A 268 -12.15 -3.06 10.71
CA GLY A 268 -12.11 -2.12 11.83
C GLY A 268 -12.72 -0.77 11.45
N GLY A 269 -13.45 -0.13 12.37
CA GLY A 269 -14.01 1.20 12.17
C GLY A 269 -12.93 2.29 12.30
N ALA A 270 -13.06 3.39 11.57
CA ALA A 270 -12.15 4.53 11.73
C ALA A 270 -12.31 5.21 13.09
N GLY A 271 -11.23 5.77 13.64
CA GLY A 271 -11.29 6.67 14.78
C GLY A 271 -11.93 8.01 14.44
N GLY A 272 -12.56 8.64 15.41
CA GLY A 272 -13.14 9.98 15.27
C GLY A 272 -12.06 11.05 15.32
N THR A 273 -12.27 12.17 14.63
CA THR A 273 -11.35 13.32 14.72
C THR A 273 -11.43 13.97 16.11
N GLY A 274 -10.32 14.53 16.58
CA GLY A 274 -10.29 15.37 17.77
C GLY A 274 -11.05 16.68 17.58
N GLY A 275 -11.55 17.24 18.68
CA GLY A 275 -12.18 18.56 18.70
C GLY A 275 -11.15 19.66 18.43
N GLY A 276 -11.45 20.54 17.47
CA GLY A 276 -10.66 21.75 17.21
C GLY A 276 -11.14 22.96 18.04
N GLU A 277 -10.59 24.14 17.78
CA GLU A 277 -11.01 25.42 18.40
C GLU A 277 -10.73 25.49 19.92
N ALA A 278 -9.67 24.84 20.40
CA ALA A 278 -9.27 24.96 21.79
C ALA A 278 -8.79 26.40 22.11
N VAL A 279 -9.32 26.96 23.21
CA VAL A 279 -9.04 28.34 23.63
C VAL A 279 -7.82 28.43 24.57
N GLU A 280 -7.60 27.40 25.39
CA GLU A 280 -6.38 27.20 26.20
C GLU A 280 -6.11 25.68 26.30
N GLY A 281 -4.85 25.25 26.31
CA GLY A 281 -4.48 23.84 26.53
C GLY A 281 -4.12 23.07 25.26
N ILE A 282 -4.53 21.80 25.17
CA ILE A 282 -4.29 20.94 23.99
C ILE A 282 -5.64 20.72 23.32
N ALA A 283 -5.70 20.84 21.99
CA ALA A 283 -6.86 20.43 21.20
C ALA A 283 -7.10 18.92 21.33
N GLY A 284 -8.31 18.45 21.04
CA GLY A 284 -8.65 17.04 21.25
C GLY A 284 -7.76 16.11 20.43
N ALA A 285 -7.32 15.00 21.01
CA ALA A 285 -6.63 13.97 20.24
C ALA A 285 -7.60 13.27 19.28
N GLY A 286 -7.11 12.75 18.16
CA GLY A 286 -7.84 11.83 17.32
C GLY A 286 -8.06 10.49 18.03
N GLY A 287 -9.18 9.84 17.76
CA GLY A 287 -9.46 8.50 18.26
C GLY A 287 -8.66 7.46 17.49
N ASN A 288 -8.25 6.38 18.14
CA ASN A 288 -7.60 5.26 17.46
C ASN A 288 -8.59 4.50 16.57
N GLY A 289 -8.09 3.95 15.47
CA GLY A 289 -8.84 3.03 14.62
C GLY A 289 -9.12 1.69 15.30
N GLY A 290 -10.25 1.08 14.96
CA GLY A 290 -10.65 -0.22 15.45
C GLY A 290 -9.82 -1.34 14.83
N HIS A 291 -9.60 -2.43 15.58
CA HIS A 291 -8.90 -3.60 15.04
C HIS A 291 -9.77 -4.35 14.02
N GLY A 292 -9.14 -4.95 13.02
CA GLY A 292 -9.79 -5.87 12.10
C GLY A 292 -10.21 -7.18 12.77
N GLY A 293 -11.30 -7.77 12.29
CA GLY A 293 -11.82 -9.05 12.75
C GLY A 293 -11.01 -10.22 12.20
N GLY A 294 -10.90 -11.31 12.98
CA GLY A 294 -10.23 -12.52 12.53
C GLY A 294 -11.05 -13.29 11.49
N GLY A 295 -10.36 -13.96 10.58
CA GLY A 295 -10.96 -14.87 9.61
C GLY A 295 -11.30 -16.24 10.23
N GLY A 296 -12.35 -16.88 9.73
CA GLY A 296 -12.82 -18.17 10.23
C GLY A 296 -11.95 -19.32 9.74
N THR A 297 -11.87 -20.43 10.49
CA THR A 297 -11.15 -21.62 10.00
C THR A 297 -11.98 -22.37 8.96
N GLY A 298 -11.31 -22.95 7.96
CA GLY A 298 -11.93 -23.89 7.03
C GLY A 298 -12.27 -25.24 7.68
N GLY A 299 -13.08 -26.05 7.00
CA GLY A 299 -13.44 -27.39 7.42
C GLY A 299 -12.25 -28.36 7.49
N LEU A 300 -12.36 -29.39 8.33
CA LEU A 300 -11.25 -30.31 8.62
C LEU A 300 -10.77 -31.07 7.39
N LEU A 301 -11.67 -31.44 6.47
CA LEU A 301 -11.30 -32.24 5.29
C LEU A 301 -11.03 -31.36 4.09
N PHE A 302 -11.98 -30.48 3.76
CA PHE A 302 -11.85 -29.50 2.67
C PHE A 302 -12.41 -28.14 3.10
N GLY A 303 -11.60 -27.11 2.96
CA GLY A 303 -12.04 -25.74 3.20
C GLY A 303 -10.86 -24.81 3.35
N SER A 304 -10.93 -23.66 2.67
CA SER A 304 -9.97 -22.59 2.88
C SER A 304 -10.26 -21.86 4.19
N GLY A 305 -9.20 -21.35 4.81
CA GLY A 305 -9.35 -20.35 5.85
C GLY A 305 -9.94 -19.05 5.28
N GLY A 306 -10.72 -18.34 6.08
CA GLY A 306 -11.25 -17.04 5.71
C GLY A 306 -10.21 -15.95 5.86
N ALA A 307 -10.26 -14.93 5.01
CA ALA A 307 -9.44 -13.74 5.17
C ALA A 307 -9.80 -12.99 6.45
N ALA A 308 -8.84 -12.29 7.05
CA ALA A 308 -9.14 -11.35 8.12
C ALA A 308 -9.62 -10.00 7.57
N GLY A 309 -10.23 -9.20 8.43
CA GLY A 309 -10.51 -7.80 8.15
C GLY A 309 -9.30 -6.93 8.48
N ASP A 310 -9.17 -5.83 7.78
CA ASP A 310 -8.16 -4.79 7.99
C ASP A 310 -8.52 -3.94 9.22
N GLY A 311 -7.51 -3.28 9.78
CA GLY A 311 -7.72 -2.29 10.84
C GLY A 311 -8.24 -0.97 10.30
N GLY A 312 -9.02 -0.26 11.12
CA GLY A 312 -9.52 1.06 10.81
C GLY A 312 -8.43 2.13 10.91
N THR A 313 -8.57 3.22 10.18
CA THR A 313 -7.65 4.36 10.29
C THR A 313 -7.83 5.08 11.63
N GLY A 314 -6.75 5.63 12.19
CA GLY A 314 -6.84 6.61 13.27
C GLY A 314 -7.50 7.90 12.80
N GLY A 315 -8.14 8.61 13.73
CA GLY A 315 -8.71 9.93 13.48
C GLY A 315 -7.65 11.02 13.58
N ASP A 316 -7.84 12.13 12.86
CA ASP A 316 -6.92 13.26 12.95
C ASP A 316 -7.07 13.99 14.31
N GLY A 317 -5.98 14.57 14.80
CA GLY A 317 -6.00 15.46 15.95
C GLY A 317 -6.69 16.79 15.65
N GLY A 318 -7.28 17.40 16.68
CA GLY A 318 -7.90 18.72 16.56
C GLY A 318 -6.87 19.83 16.40
N ALA A 319 -7.19 20.84 15.61
CA ALA A 319 -6.36 22.04 15.47
C ALA A 319 -6.64 23.09 16.57
N GLY A 320 -5.63 23.86 16.94
CA GLY A 320 -5.78 25.06 17.77
C GLY A 320 -6.47 26.22 17.02
N ASP A 321 -7.04 27.19 17.76
CA ASP A 321 -7.65 28.40 17.17
C ASP A 321 -6.58 29.44 16.78
N PHE A 322 -6.87 30.24 15.74
CA PHE A 322 -6.02 31.28 15.15
C PHE A 322 -5.70 32.47 16.07
N PHE A 323 -6.22 32.53 17.30
CA PHE A 323 -5.93 33.60 18.27
C PHE A 323 -5.49 33.11 19.66
N THR A 324 -5.18 31.81 19.81
CA THR A 324 -5.04 31.18 21.14
C THR A 324 -3.70 30.48 21.33
N THR A 325 -3.39 30.09 22.58
CA THR A 325 -2.17 29.35 22.96
C THR A 325 -2.41 27.83 22.98
N ALA A 326 -3.38 27.34 22.21
CA ALA A 326 -3.69 25.92 22.16
C ALA A 326 -2.72 25.13 21.27
N ARG A 327 -2.16 24.05 21.81
CA ARG A 327 -1.38 23.06 21.04
C ARG A 327 -2.31 22.18 20.21
N GLY A 328 -1.83 21.73 19.06
CA GLY A 328 -2.51 20.73 18.25
C GLY A 328 -2.69 19.40 18.99
N GLY A 329 -3.81 18.73 18.75
CA GLY A 329 -4.07 17.40 19.29
C GLY A 329 -3.29 16.33 18.53
N ALA A 330 -2.88 15.26 19.20
CA ALA A 330 -2.23 14.14 18.52
C ALA A 330 -3.23 13.42 17.59
N GLY A 331 -2.75 12.88 16.48
CA GLY A 331 -3.51 11.93 15.66
C GLY A 331 -3.67 10.59 16.37
N GLY A 332 -4.77 9.90 16.10
CA GLY A 332 -5.03 8.56 16.63
C GLY A 332 -4.21 7.49 15.91
N ASP A 333 -3.87 6.42 16.61
CA ASP A 333 -3.18 5.28 15.99
C ASP A 333 -4.11 4.51 15.04
N GLY A 334 -3.53 3.92 14.01
CA GLY A 334 -4.22 2.96 13.15
C GLY A 334 -4.53 1.66 13.89
N GLY A 335 -5.68 1.05 13.59
CA GLY A 335 -6.06 -0.24 14.13
C GLY A 335 -5.20 -1.37 13.56
N ALA A 336 -4.85 -2.36 14.39
CA ALA A 336 -4.21 -3.58 13.88
C ALA A 336 -5.13 -4.38 12.93
N GLY A 337 -4.55 -5.01 11.92
CA GLY A 337 -5.24 -5.97 11.05
C GLY A 337 -5.56 -7.29 11.76
N GLY A 338 -6.61 -7.97 11.31
CA GLY A 338 -7.06 -9.24 11.88
C GLY A 338 -6.17 -10.43 11.52
N THR A 339 -6.22 -11.48 12.34
CA THR A 339 -5.56 -12.76 12.04
C THR A 339 -6.44 -13.61 11.13
N ALA A 340 -5.88 -14.12 10.04
CA ALA A 340 -6.66 -14.91 9.09
C ALA A 340 -6.90 -16.34 9.59
N GLY A 341 -7.91 -16.98 9.01
CA GLY A 341 -8.25 -18.36 9.31
C GLY A 341 -7.29 -19.36 8.69
N ASN A 342 -7.10 -20.49 9.36
CA ASN A 342 -6.37 -21.63 8.82
C ASN A 342 -7.29 -22.54 7.99
N ALA A 343 -6.73 -23.23 7.00
CA ALA A 343 -7.38 -24.37 6.35
C ALA A 343 -7.27 -25.66 7.20
N GLY A 344 -8.10 -26.66 6.87
CA GLY A 344 -8.06 -28.00 7.48
C GLY A 344 -6.98 -28.90 6.88
N LEU A 345 -7.37 -30.04 6.31
CA LEU A 345 -6.45 -30.97 5.64
C LEU A 345 -6.08 -30.45 4.24
N TRP A 346 -7.09 -29.98 3.50
CA TRP A 346 -6.99 -29.44 2.13
C TRP A 346 -7.61 -28.04 2.07
N GLY A 347 -6.91 -27.10 1.44
CA GLY A 347 -7.40 -25.74 1.21
C GLY A 347 -6.30 -24.70 1.48
N SER A 348 -6.48 -23.48 0.99
CA SER A 348 -5.53 -22.39 1.24
C SER A 348 -5.81 -21.69 2.58
N GLY A 349 -4.76 -21.16 3.20
CA GLY A 349 -4.90 -20.27 4.34
C GLY A 349 -5.53 -18.93 3.93
N GLY A 350 -6.19 -18.26 4.87
CA GLY A 350 -6.73 -16.93 4.64
C GLY A 350 -5.65 -15.86 4.57
N ALA A 351 -5.89 -14.79 3.82
CA ALA A 351 -5.03 -13.60 3.84
C ALA A 351 -5.24 -12.81 5.13
N ALA A 352 -4.16 -12.27 5.70
CA ALA A 352 -4.25 -11.42 6.89
C ALA A 352 -4.81 -10.04 6.56
N GLY A 353 -5.41 -9.40 7.57
CA GLY A 353 -5.85 -8.02 7.42
C GLY A 353 -4.67 -7.06 7.41
N ALA A 354 -4.75 -6.00 6.62
CA ALA A 354 -3.84 -4.88 6.70
C ALA A 354 -4.04 -4.11 8.01
N GLY A 355 -3.00 -3.44 8.49
CA GLY A 355 -3.13 -2.45 9.55
C GLY A 355 -3.68 -1.13 9.01
N GLY A 356 -4.46 -0.43 9.82
CA GLY A 356 -5.00 0.87 9.49
C GLY A 356 -3.93 1.97 9.52
N HIS A 357 -4.15 3.05 8.78
CA HIS A 357 -3.25 4.20 8.82
C HIS A 357 -3.42 5.01 10.11
N GLY A 358 -2.34 5.60 10.62
CA GLY A 358 -2.42 6.59 11.70
C GLY A 358 -3.05 7.91 11.21
N GLY A 359 -3.76 8.59 12.11
CA GLY A 359 -4.32 9.92 11.86
C GLY A 359 -3.26 11.01 11.93
N SER A 360 -3.47 12.13 11.24
CA SER A 360 -2.54 13.25 11.30
C SER A 360 -2.67 13.99 12.63
N GLY A 361 -1.59 14.57 13.12
CA GLY A 361 -1.63 15.51 14.22
C GLY A 361 -2.29 16.82 13.80
N GLY A 362 -2.99 17.47 14.72
CA GLY A 362 -3.60 18.78 14.48
C GLY A 362 -2.57 19.90 14.54
N ASP A 363 -2.84 21.00 13.85
CA ASP A 363 -1.96 22.17 13.86
C ASP A 363 -2.08 22.95 15.18
N GLY A 364 -0.99 23.60 15.59
CA GLY A 364 -0.99 24.56 16.71
C GLY A 364 -1.79 25.82 16.39
N GLY A 365 -2.40 26.42 17.40
CA GLY A 365 -3.11 27.71 17.31
C GLY A 365 -2.18 28.90 17.06
N TYR A 366 -2.65 29.86 16.27
CA TYR A 366 -1.85 31.03 15.91
C TYR A 366 -1.88 32.12 16.98
N ASN A 367 -0.76 32.39 17.66
CA ASN A 367 -0.65 33.55 18.55
C ASN A 367 0.72 34.22 18.43
N ALA A 368 0.70 35.49 18.00
CA ALA A 368 1.90 36.30 17.79
C ALA A 368 2.70 36.55 19.06
N LEU A 369 2.13 36.37 20.26
CA LEU A 369 2.77 36.60 21.55
C LEU A 369 3.30 35.31 22.21
N ASP A 370 2.59 34.19 22.06
CA ASP A 370 2.89 32.87 22.64
C ASP A 370 2.53 31.78 21.62
N PRO A 371 3.46 31.41 20.72
CA PRO A 371 3.18 30.43 19.67
C PRO A 371 3.02 29.01 20.26
N THR A 372 2.48 28.06 19.47
CA THR A 372 2.16 26.71 19.95
C THR A 372 2.66 25.58 19.04
N SER A 373 2.91 24.41 19.63
CA SER A 373 3.30 23.19 18.92
C SER A 373 2.13 22.51 18.23
N GLY A 374 2.41 21.90 17.08
CA GLY A 374 1.52 20.95 16.44
C GLY A 374 1.48 19.61 17.20
N GLY A 375 0.42 18.83 16.99
CA GLY A 375 0.27 17.51 17.57
C GLY A 375 1.04 16.45 16.79
N ASP A 376 1.47 15.39 17.45
CA ASP A 376 2.13 14.26 16.79
C ASP A 376 1.14 13.48 15.92
N GLY A 377 1.59 12.94 14.80
CA GLY A 377 0.84 11.99 13.99
C GLY A 377 0.75 10.62 14.66
N GLY A 378 -0.37 9.93 14.49
CA GLY A 378 -0.59 8.60 15.01
C GLY A 378 0.25 7.55 14.29
N SER A 379 0.64 6.49 14.99
CA SER A 379 1.35 5.37 14.37
C SER A 379 0.43 4.56 13.45
N GLY A 380 1.02 3.91 12.45
CA GLY A 380 0.30 2.92 11.66
C GLY A 380 -0.05 1.68 12.50
N GLY A 381 -1.16 1.03 12.18
CA GLY A 381 -1.55 -0.23 12.77
C GLY A 381 -0.68 -1.38 12.24
N VAL A 382 -0.32 -2.32 13.12
CA VAL A 382 0.38 -3.54 12.68
C VAL A 382 -0.51 -4.40 11.80
N ALA A 383 0.07 -4.99 10.76
CA ALA A 383 -0.62 -5.98 9.96
C ALA A 383 -0.99 -7.23 10.76
N GLY A 384 -2.03 -7.93 10.29
CA GLY A 384 -2.42 -9.22 10.78
C GLY A 384 -1.47 -10.35 10.38
N VAL A 385 -1.64 -11.51 11.02
CA VAL A 385 -0.94 -12.76 10.66
C VAL A 385 -1.80 -13.60 9.73
N ALA A 386 -1.20 -14.09 8.65
CA ALA A 386 -1.91 -14.88 7.67
C ALA A 386 -2.13 -16.34 8.10
N GLY A 387 -3.15 -16.95 7.49
CA GLY A 387 -3.59 -18.29 7.81
C GLY A 387 -2.72 -19.35 7.16
N SER A 388 -2.56 -20.49 7.83
CA SER A 388 -1.86 -21.63 7.24
C SER A 388 -2.74 -22.35 6.20
N GLY A 389 -2.11 -22.79 5.12
CA GLY A 389 -2.67 -23.76 4.18
C GLY A 389 -2.93 -25.11 4.83
N GLY A 390 -3.65 -25.96 4.11
CA GLY A 390 -4.13 -27.24 4.61
C GLY A 390 -2.99 -28.16 4.99
N LEU A 391 -3.17 -28.96 6.04
CA LEU A 391 -2.10 -29.73 6.66
C LEU A 391 -1.35 -30.66 5.68
N LEU A 392 -2.04 -31.18 4.66
CA LEU A 392 -1.43 -31.95 3.57
C LEU A 392 -1.19 -31.08 2.33
N PHE A 393 -2.26 -30.43 1.85
CA PHE A 393 -2.22 -29.64 0.62
C PHE A 393 -2.87 -28.27 0.78
N GLY A 394 -2.19 -27.26 0.27
CA GLY A 394 -2.75 -25.93 0.12
C GLY A 394 -1.76 -24.81 0.35
N ASN A 395 -2.05 -23.67 -0.25
CA ASN A 395 -1.16 -22.53 -0.23
C ASN A 395 -1.24 -21.80 1.12
N GLY A 396 -0.12 -21.24 1.54
CA GLY A 396 -0.06 -20.31 2.65
C GLY A 396 -0.82 -19.03 2.37
N GLY A 397 -1.47 -18.45 3.38
CA GLY A 397 -2.10 -17.13 3.26
C GLY A 397 -1.07 -16.02 3.11
N ALA A 398 -1.43 -14.95 2.40
CA ALA A 398 -0.61 -13.75 2.29
C ALA A 398 -0.71 -12.88 3.55
N GLY A 399 0.41 -12.34 4.00
CA GLY A 399 0.49 -11.36 5.08
C GLY A 399 -0.20 -10.04 4.75
N GLY A 400 -0.72 -9.36 5.77
CA GLY A 400 -1.38 -8.06 5.60
C GLY A 400 -0.37 -6.92 5.42
N GLN A 401 -0.78 -5.81 4.80
CA GLN A 401 0.07 -4.62 4.70
C GLN A 401 0.16 -3.91 6.06
N GLY A 402 1.33 -3.38 6.41
CA GLY A 402 1.48 -2.50 7.57
C GLY A 402 0.80 -1.15 7.34
N GLY A 403 0.17 -0.60 8.37
CA GLY A 403 -0.42 0.73 8.31
C GLY A 403 0.64 1.82 8.17
N ALA A 404 0.37 2.85 7.35
CA ALA A 404 1.23 4.03 7.30
C ALA A 404 1.03 4.90 8.56
N GLY A 405 2.06 5.58 9.02
CA GLY A 405 1.95 6.58 10.07
C GLY A 405 1.30 7.88 9.56
N GLY A 406 0.63 8.60 10.46
CA GLY A 406 0.06 9.91 10.19
C GLY A 406 1.11 11.01 10.23
N ASN A 407 0.87 12.12 9.54
CA ASN A 407 1.78 13.26 9.56
C ASN A 407 1.68 14.01 10.88
N GLY A 408 2.77 14.60 11.36
CA GLY A 408 2.73 15.57 12.45
C GLY A 408 2.07 16.88 12.01
N GLY A 409 1.37 17.53 12.94
CA GLY A 409 0.75 18.84 12.71
C GLY A 409 1.76 19.98 12.73
N ASP A 410 1.45 21.06 12.03
CA ASP A 410 2.31 22.24 11.95
C ASP A 410 2.25 23.07 13.25
N SER A 411 3.30 23.85 13.52
CA SER A 411 3.29 24.84 14.60
C SER A 411 2.44 26.08 14.24
N GLY A 412 1.86 26.72 15.26
CA GLY A 412 0.98 27.89 15.15
C GLY A 412 1.69 29.23 14.93
N GLY A 413 2.93 29.28 14.42
CA GLY A 413 3.64 30.55 14.27
C GLY A 413 4.78 30.48 13.26
N SER A 414 4.79 31.38 12.28
CA SER A 414 5.77 31.37 11.19
C SER A 414 7.18 31.90 11.60
N GLU A 415 7.35 32.42 12.82
CA GLU A 415 8.47 33.34 13.13
C GLU A 415 9.25 33.09 14.43
N ARG A 416 8.81 32.20 15.33
CA ARG A 416 9.54 31.96 16.60
C ARG A 416 9.51 30.48 17.03
N GLY A 417 10.52 29.73 16.61
CA GLY A 417 11.22 28.76 17.45
C GLY A 417 10.43 27.62 18.12
N GLU A 418 9.50 26.94 17.46
CA GLU A 418 8.72 25.87 18.07
C GLU A 418 8.60 24.59 17.24
N ASN A 419 8.26 23.51 17.93
CA ASN A 419 8.28 22.16 17.39
C ASN A 419 6.94 21.87 16.67
N GLY A 420 7.01 21.54 15.38
CA GLY A 420 5.93 20.80 14.73
C GLY A 420 5.83 19.41 15.36
N GLY A 421 4.68 18.76 15.21
CA GLY A 421 4.49 17.41 15.71
C GLY A 421 5.39 16.40 15.00
N ALA A 422 5.75 15.32 15.68
CA ALA A 422 6.42 14.19 15.04
C ALA A 422 5.46 13.46 14.08
N GLY A 423 5.97 12.92 12.99
CA GLY A 423 5.24 11.96 12.15
C GLY A 423 5.18 10.59 12.83
N GLY A 424 4.05 9.90 12.68
CA GLY A 424 3.88 8.55 13.20
C GLY A 424 4.74 7.53 12.45
N GLY A 425 5.21 6.50 13.15
CA GLY A 425 5.92 5.40 12.49
C GLY A 425 5.00 4.56 11.60
N GLY A 426 5.55 4.09 10.48
CA GLY A 426 4.93 3.05 9.67
C GLY A 426 5.03 1.69 10.37
N ALA A 427 4.00 0.87 10.26
CA ALA A 427 3.95 -0.42 10.94
C ALA A 427 4.54 -1.54 10.09
N ALA A 428 4.99 -2.61 10.74
CA ALA A 428 5.48 -3.79 10.03
C ALA A 428 4.37 -4.50 9.24
N GLY A 429 4.77 -5.05 8.09
CA GLY A 429 3.96 -5.94 7.29
C GLY A 429 3.78 -7.31 7.95
N GLY A 430 2.70 -7.98 7.59
CA GLY A 430 2.27 -9.22 8.20
C GLY A 430 3.07 -10.41 7.69
N ASN A 431 3.34 -11.37 8.57
CA ASN A 431 3.96 -12.62 8.17
C ASN A 431 2.97 -13.50 7.41
N ALA A 432 3.49 -14.16 6.38
CA ALA A 432 2.78 -15.15 5.62
C ALA A 432 2.44 -16.40 6.43
N GLY A 433 1.35 -17.07 6.03
CA GLY A 433 0.95 -18.34 6.58
C GLY A 433 1.68 -19.48 5.90
N ARG A 434 1.89 -20.59 6.62
CA ARG A 434 2.64 -21.74 6.06
C ARG A 434 1.85 -22.45 4.97
N ALA A 435 2.53 -22.96 3.96
CA ALA A 435 1.96 -23.93 3.02
C ALA A 435 1.68 -25.29 3.71
N GLY A 436 0.94 -26.16 3.01
CA GLY A 436 0.70 -27.52 3.44
C GLY A 436 1.94 -28.40 3.46
N LEU A 437 1.95 -29.46 4.27
CA LEU A 437 3.15 -30.27 4.50
C LEU A 437 3.64 -30.96 3.22
N LEU A 438 2.75 -31.49 2.39
CA LEU A 438 3.13 -32.27 1.21
C LEU A 438 3.23 -31.39 -0.03
N GLY A 439 2.32 -30.44 -0.22
CA GLY A 439 2.39 -29.54 -1.37
C GLY A 439 1.53 -28.30 -1.27
N GLY A 440 1.97 -27.24 -1.94
CA GLY A 440 1.33 -25.92 -1.95
C GLY A 440 2.36 -24.82 -1.87
N ASP A 441 2.01 -23.65 -2.39
CA ASP A 441 2.91 -22.51 -2.43
C ASP A 441 2.98 -21.81 -1.07
N GLY A 442 4.16 -21.28 -0.76
CA GLY A 442 4.36 -20.39 0.38
C GLY A 442 3.52 -19.12 0.23
N GLY A 443 3.02 -18.61 1.35
CA GLY A 443 2.35 -17.32 1.37
C GLY A 443 3.36 -16.18 1.21
N ALA A 444 2.94 -15.09 0.55
CA ALA A 444 3.73 -13.87 0.46
C ALA A 444 3.66 -13.07 1.77
N GLY A 445 4.77 -12.42 2.16
CA GLY A 445 4.77 -11.46 3.25
C GLY A 445 4.09 -10.15 2.84
N GLY A 446 3.48 -9.45 3.80
CA GLY A 446 2.91 -8.13 3.54
C GLY A 446 3.99 -7.05 3.58
N ALA A 447 3.86 -5.97 2.81
CA ALA A 447 4.75 -4.82 2.88
C ALA A 447 4.57 -4.03 4.19
N GLY A 448 5.63 -3.34 4.62
CA GLY A 448 5.59 -2.39 5.71
C GLY A 448 4.91 -1.08 5.33
N GLY A 449 4.34 -0.39 6.30
CA GLY A 449 3.72 0.91 6.13
C GLY A 449 4.74 2.03 6.04
N ALA A 450 4.44 3.10 5.32
CA ALA A 450 5.29 4.29 5.27
C ALA A 450 5.28 5.07 6.59
N GLY A 451 6.39 5.71 6.94
CA GLY A 451 6.45 6.68 8.02
C GLY A 451 5.73 7.98 7.65
N GLY A 452 5.06 8.58 8.63
CA GLY A 452 4.42 9.88 8.49
C GLY A 452 5.45 11.01 8.43
N ALA A 453 5.13 12.08 7.70
CA ALA A 453 5.98 13.25 7.67
C ALA A 453 5.97 13.99 9.02
N GLY A 454 7.08 14.64 9.38
CA GLY A 454 7.08 15.59 10.48
C GLY A 454 6.26 16.84 10.15
N GLY A 455 5.66 17.48 11.15
CA GLY A 455 4.99 18.77 10.98
C GLY A 455 6.00 19.93 10.87
N ALA A 456 5.62 21.02 10.21
CA ALA A 456 6.46 22.19 10.01
C ALA A 456 6.97 22.77 11.35
N GLY A 457 8.30 22.82 11.48
CA GLY A 457 9.03 22.97 12.74
C GLY A 457 10.03 21.81 12.94
N SER A 458 10.52 21.59 14.15
CA SER A 458 11.46 20.48 14.47
C SER A 458 10.80 19.09 14.58
N GLY A 459 9.66 18.88 13.91
CA GLY A 459 8.92 17.63 13.95
C GLY A 459 9.69 16.48 13.31
N ALA A 460 10.03 15.47 14.11
CA ALA A 460 10.75 14.29 13.62
C ALA A 460 9.83 13.43 12.74
N PRO A 461 10.27 13.01 11.54
CA PRO A 461 9.50 12.09 10.72
C PRO A 461 9.46 10.67 11.29
N GLY A 462 8.43 9.93 10.92
CA GLY A 462 8.31 8.51 11.23
C GLY A 462 9.26 7.65 10.39
N VAL A 463 9.71 6.53 10.95
CA VAL A 463 10.42 5.49 10.19
C VAL A 463 9.42 4.65 9.38
N GLY A 464 9.88 4.10 8.26
CA GLY A 464 9.13 3.09 7.52
C GLY A 464 9.11 1.74 8.26
N GLY A 465 8.01 1.01 8.13
CA GLY A 465 7.87 -0.32 8.72
C GLY A 465 8.59 -1.39 7.91
N ASP A 466 9.06 -2.45 8.57
CA ASP A 466 9.67 -3.58 7.88
C ASP A 466 8.64 -4.39 7.08
N GLY A 467 9.07 -4.99 5.97
CA GLY A 467 8.32 -5.98 5.23
C GLY A 467 8.18 -7.30 6.00
N GLY A 468 7.01 -7.91 5.93
CA GLY A 468 6.70 -9.19 6.51
C GLY A 468 7.42 -10.34 5.82
N ALA A 469 7.75 -11.38 6.58
CA ALA A 469 8.40 -12.57 6.04
C ALA A 469 7.41 -13.43 5.24
N ALA A 470 7.86 -13.94 4.11
CA ALA A 470 7.16 -14.99 3.39
C ALA A 470 7.31 -16.35 4.07
N SER A 471 6.51 -17.32 3.62
CA SER A 471 6.60 -18.69 4.11
C SER A 471 7.15 -19.64 3.07
N LYS A 472 7.69 -20.76 3.55
CA LYS A 472 8.18 -21.85 2.70
C LYS A 472 7.01 -22.61 2.07
N ALA A 473 7.25 -23.18 0.89
CA ALA A 473 6.34 -24.10 0.24
C ALA A 473 6.29 -25.48 0.94
N GLY A 474 5.38 -26.34 0.46
CA GLY A 474 5.24 -27.71 0.95
C GLY A 474 6.40 -28.63 0.58
N LEU A 475 6.59 -29.72 1.32
CA LEU A 475 7.79 -30.57 1.22
C LEU A 475 8.02 -31.15 -0.18
N LEU A 476 7.02 -31.62 -0.90
CA LEU A 476 7.24 -32.27 -2.20
C LEU A 476 7.24 -31.26 -3.34
N TRP A 477 6.26 -30.36 -3.40
CA TRP A 477 6.20 -29.32 -4.45
C TRP A 477 5.57 -28.01 -3.97
N GLY A 478 5.94 -26.93 -4.64
CA GLY A 478 5.35 -25.61 -4.49
C GLY A 478 6.43 -24.54 -4.51
N ASP A 479 6.03 -23.32 -4.88
CA ASP A 479 6.93 -22.18 -4.91
C ASP A 479 7.02 -21.51 -3.53
N GLY A 480 8.18 -20.97 -3.19
CA GLY A 480 8.35 -20.16 -1.99
C GLY A 480 7.62 -18.83 -2.10
N GLY A 481 7.08 -18.32 -1.00
CA GLY A 481 6.42 -17.02 -1.00
C GLY A 481 7.39 -15.85 -1.21
N ALA A 482 6.93 -14.76 -1.80
CA ALA A 482 7.72 -13.52 -1.89
C ALA A 482 7.70 -12.75 -0.57
N GLY A 483 8.84 -12.21 -0.16
CA GLY A 483 8.93 -11.31 1.00
C GLY A 483 8.22 -9.98 0.75
N GLY A 484 7.69 -9.36 1.81
CA GLY A 484 7.05 -8.04 1.70
C GLY A 484 8.07 -6.92 1.53
N ALA A 485 7.74 -5.84 0.83
CA ALA A 485 8.62 -4.68 0.74
C ALA A 485 8.67 -3.90 2.07
N GLY A 486 9.77 -3.23 2.38
CA GLY A 486 9.84 -2.24 3.46
C GLY A 486 9.06 -0.96 3.10
N GLY A 487 8.51 -0.29 4.11
CA GLY A 487 7.86 0.99 3.95
C GLY A 487 8.86 2.14 3.82
N ALA A 488 8.51 3.19 3.08
CA ALA A 488 9.35 4.38 3.00
C ALA A 488 9.39 5.14 4.34
N GLY A 489 10.50 5.80 4.64
CA GLY A 489 10.62 6.74 5.75
C GLY A 489 9.89 8.06 5.47
N GLY A 490 9.39 8.70 6.53
CA GLY A 490 8.73 9.98 6.44
C GLY A 490 9.68 11.13 6.11
N ASN A 491 9.20 12.13 5.38
CA ASN A 491 9.95 13.36 5.18
C ASN A 491 9.85 14.25 6.42
N SER A 492 10.92 14.94 6.79
CA SER A 492 10.85 15.97 7.82
C SER A 492 9.87 17.10 7.47
N GLY A 493 9.32 17.76 8.48
CA GLY A 493 8.46 18.93 8.30
C GLY A 493 9.19 20.17 7.77
N GLY A 494 8.44 21.07 7.12
CA GLY A 494 8.98 22.24 6.43
C GLY A 494 9.80 23.23 7.27
N THR A 495 10.46 24.15 6.56
CA THR A 495 11.52 25.08 7.01
C THR A 495 11.42 25.62 8.44
N ALA A 496 12.33 25.18 9.31
CA ALA A 496 12.43 25.64 10.70
C ALA A 496 13.23 26.95 10.82
N GLN A 497 12.71 27.97 11.50
CA GLN A 497 13.49 29.17 11.85
C GLN A 497 14.31 28.93 13.11
N ASN A 498 15.65 29.00 13.01
CA ASN A 498 16.57 28.93 14.16
C ASN A 498 16.50 27.64 15.03
N HIS A 499 16.31 26.46 14.41
CA HIS A 499 16.23 25.15 15.09
C HIS A 499 17.23 24.10 14.58
N GLU A 500 17.41 23.07 15.41
CA GLU A 500 18.28 21.90 15.20
C GLU A 500 17.82 21.05 14.00
N SER A 501 18.80 20.57 13.23
CA SER A 501 18.66 19.74 12.02
C SER A 501 17.84 18.48 12.29
N VAL A 502 16.77 18.25 11.53
CA VAL A 502 15.92 17.05 11.64
C VAL A 502 16.26 16.06 10.53
N ILE A 503 16.58 14.84 10.93
CA ILE A 503 16.91 13.74 10.02
C ILE A 503 15.62 13.17 9.41
N GLY A 504 15.64 12.90 8.11
CA GLY A 504 14.59 12.17 7.42
C GLY A 504 14.36 10.76 8.00
N GLY A 505 13.15 10.23 7.90
CA GLY A 505 12.84 8.90 8.41
C GLY A 505 13.63 7.83 7.65
N ALA A 506 14.15 6.82 8.34
CA ALA A 506 14.75 5.68 7.65
C ALA A 506 13.68 4.83 6.96
N GLY A 507 14.02 4.25 5.81
CA GLY A 507 13.20 3.23 5.15
C GLY A 507 13.25 1.89 5.88
N GLY A 508 12.14 1.15 5.84
CA GLY A 508 12.04 -0.17 6.43
C GLY A 508 12.78 -1.23 5.63
N THR A 509 13.20 -2.32 6.27
CA THR A 509 13.86 -3.43 5.58
C THR A 509 12.85 -4.30 4.83
N GLY A 510 13.28 -4.95 3.75
CA GLY A 510 12.49 -5.95 3.06
C GLY A 510 12.32 -7.25 3.87
N GLY A 511 11.20 -7.93 3.68
CA GLY A 511 10.89 -9.21 4.29
C GLY A 511 11.60 -10.37 3.60
N THR A 512 11.97 -11.39 4.37
CA THR A 512 12.66 -12.57 3.82
C THR A 512 11.76 -13.40 2.91
N ALA A 513 12.33 -13.94 1.84
CA ALA A 513 11.63 -14.85 0.95
C ALA A 513 11.41 -16.25 1.57
N GLY A 514 10.40 -16.92 1.05
CA GLY A 514 10.15 -18.34 1.28
C GLY A 514 11.02 -19.22 0.40
N ASN A 515 11.47 -20.36 0.94
CA ASN A 515 12.07 -21.42 0.13
C ASN A 515 10.98 -22.22 -0.59
N ALA A 516 11.33 -22.77 -1.75
CA ALA A 516 10.51 -23.75 -2.45
C ALA A 516 10.31 -25.05 -1.65
N GLY A 517 9.50 -25.93 -2.22
CA GLY A 517 9.40 -27.31 -1.76
C GLY A 517 10.71 -28.07 -1.90
N LEU A 518 10.91 -29.12 -1.08
CA LEU A 518 12.18 -29.86 -1.06
C LEU A 518 12.48 -30.54 -2.40
N LEU A 519 11.49 -30.99 -3.18
CA LEU A 519 11.77 -31.67 -4.46
C LEU A 519 11.54 -30.74 -5.66
N PHE A 520 10.43 -30.02 -5.72
CA PHE A 520 10.06 -29.19 -6.87
C PHE A 520 9.60 -27.79 -6.45
N GLY A 521 9.95 -26.78 -7.25
CA GLY A 521 9.44 -25.42 -7.12
C GLY A 521 10.55 -24.38 -7.03
N ASN A 522 10.16 -23.13 -7.27
CA ASN A 522 11.06 -21.99 -7.30
C ASN A 522 11.14 -21.33 -5.92
N GLY A 523 12.29 -20.76 -5.59
CA GLY A 523 12.41 -19.90 -4.42
C GLY A 523 11.62 -18.61 -4.61
N GLY A 524 11.08 -18.08 -3.52
CA GLY A 524 10.39 -16.78 -3.56
C GLY A 524 11.35 -15.61 -3.70
N ALA A 525 10.89 -14.48 -4.22
CA ALA A 525 11.69 -13.25 -4.26
C ALA A 525 11.83 -12.62 -2.87
N GLY A 526 12.99 -12.03 -2.57
CA GLY A 526 13.19 -11.22 -1.37
C GLY A 526 12.42 -9.90 -1.47
N GLY A 527 11.93 -9.39 -0.35
CA GLY A 527 11.32 -8.07 -0.29
C GLY A 527 12.33 -6.96 -0.53
N ALA A 528 11.93 -5.91 -1.26
CA ALA A 528 12.74 -4.70 -1.41
C ALA A 528 12.78 -3.89 -0.10
N GLY A 529 13.85 -3.15 0.14
CA GLY A 529 13.89 -2.13 1.19
C GLY A 529 13.07 -0.89 0.81
N GLY A 530 12.58 -0.15 1.80
CA GLY A 530 11.90 1.12 1.59
C GLY A 530 12.86 2.30 1.47
N ASP A 531 12.44 3.37 0.79
CA ASP A 531 13.29 4.55 0.62
C ASP A 531 13.40 5.35 1.93
N GLY A 532 14.51 6.06 2.12
CA GLY A 532 14.68 7.04 3.18
C GLY A 532 13.96 8.36 2.88
N GLY A 533 13.43 9.00 3.92
CA GLY A 533 12.77 10.29 3.82
C GLY A 533 13.75 11.46 3.74
N ALA A 534 13.32 12.58 3.19
CA ALA A 534 14.12 13.80 3.10
C ALA A 534 14.31 14.48 4.47
N GLY A 535 15.48 15.10 4.66
CA GLY A 535 15.81 15.93 5.82
C GLY A 535 15.28 17.36 5.73
N SER A 536 15.20 18.04 6.88
CA SER A 536 14.51 19.34 7.00
C SER A 536 15.30 20.46 6.35
N ASN A 537 14.62 21.30 5.57
CA ASN A 537 15.21 22.58 5.19
C ASN A 537 15.30 23.49 6.44
N ALA A 538 16.34 24.31 6.54
CA ALA A 538 16.44 25.36 7.56
C ALA A 538 16.04 26.72 6.96
N ARG A 539 15.35 27.59 7.72
CA ARG A 539 15.14 29.01 7.38
C ARG A 539 15.92 29.92 8.31
N ILE A 540 16.69 30.86 7.77
CA ILE A 540 17.53 31.75 8.59
C ILE A 540 16.94 33.16 8.63
N SER A 541 16.47 33.60 9.81
CA SER A 541 15.95 34.95 10.07
C SER A 541 16.66 35.58 11.28
N GLY A 542 17.43 36.64 11.06
CA GLY A 542 18.13 37.41 12.10
C GLY A 542 19.64 37.12 12.22
N THR A 543 20.28 37.68 13.26
CA THR A 543 21.72 37.53 13.56
C THR A 543 22.03 36.31 14.46
N ALA A 544 21.08 35.39 14.61
CA ALA A 544 21.27 34.17 15.40
C ALA A 544 22.16 33.18 14.61
N PRO A 545 23.16 32.55 15.25
CA PRO A 545 24.06 31.63 14.58
C PRO A 545 23.37 30.26 14.38
N SER A 546 23.65 29.64 13.23
CA SER A 546 23.40 28.23 12.87
C SER A 546 21.96 27.73 12.78
N GLY A 547 21.50 27.51 11.54
CA GLY A 547 20.45 26.56 11.19
C GLY A 547 20.95 25.71 10.03
N ASP A 548 21.44 24.50 10.34
CA ASP A 548 21.95 23.56 9.35
C ASP A 548 20.80 22.74 8.75
N GLY A 549 20.96 22.32 7.50
CA GLY A 549 20.04 21.40 6.86
C GLY A 549 19.96 20.04 7.57
N GLY A 550 18.77 19.44 7.52
CA GLY A 550 18.48 18.07 7.98
C GLY A 550 19.24 17.02 7.20
N LEU A 551 19.72 15.96 7.84
CA LEU A 551 20.26 14.81 7.10
C LEU A 551 19.11 14.04 6.42
N GLY A 552 19.36 13.45 5.25
CA GLY A 552 18.45 12.50 4.64
C GLY A 552 18.40 11.18 5.42
N GLY A 553 17.25 10.52 5.43
CA GLY A 553 17.07 9.19 6.00
C GLY A 553 17.77 8.13 5.16
N ALA A 554 18.28 7.07 5.79
CA ALA A 554 18.87 5.95 5.06
C ALA A 554 17.80 5.10 4.37
N GLY A 555 18.12 4.55 3.21
CA GLY A 555 17.32 3.53 2.54
C GLY A 555 17.38 2.19 3.27
N GLY A 556 16.27 1.45 3.23
CA GLY A 556 16.15 0.13 3.86
C GLY A 556 16.88 -0.94 3.06
N ALA A 557 17.34 -1.99 3.75
CA ALA A 557 17.98 -3.13 3.08
C ALA A 557 16.96 -4.03 2.38
N GLY A 558 17.33 -4.54 1.21
CA GLY A 558 16.61 -5.61 0.53
C GLY A 558 16.88 -6.98 1.16
N ALA A 559 15.94 -7.92 1.03
CA ALA A 559 16.03 -9.23 1.64
C ALA A 559 16.53 -10.31 0.67
N THR A 560 17.03 -11.42 1.22
CA THR A 560 17.51 -12.54 0.41
C THR A 560 16.37 -13.28 -0.29
N GLY A 561 16.65 -13.74 -1.52
CA GLY A 561 15.78 -14.63 -2.26
C GLY A 561 15.78 -16.06 -1.72
N GLY A 562 14.68 -16.77 -1.91
CA GLY A 562 14.49 -18.12 -1.41
C GLY A 562 15.25 -19.16 -2.21
N THR A 563 15.60 -20.28 -1.58
CA THR A 563 16.23 -21.40 -2.29
C THR A 563 15.18 -22.24 -3.03
N ALA A 564 15.53 -22.78 -4.19
CA ALA A 564 14.69 -23.69 -4.96
C ALA A 564 14.67 -25.13 -4.42
N GLY A 565 13.84 -25.98 -5.02
CA GLY A 565 13.71 -27.40 -4.67
C GLY A 565 14.81 -28.28 -5.27
N LEU A 566 15.16 -29.39 -4.60
CA LEU A 566 16.33 -30.22 -4.94
C LEU A 566 16.31 -30.80 -6.37
N LEU A 567 15.17 -31.14 -6.96
CA LEU A 567 15.16 -31.77 -8.29
C LEU A 567 14.99 -30.72 -9.40
N PHE A 568 14.04 -29.82 -9.26
CA PHE A 568 13.79 -28.76 -10.25
C PHE A 568 13.34 -27.48 -9.56
N GLY A 569 13.95 -26.37 -9.96
CA GLY A 569 13.46 -25.03 -9.67
C GLY A 569 14.57 -24.00 -9.64
N ASP A 570 14.17 -22.76 -9.88
CA ASP A 570 15.04 -21.61 -9.90
C ASP A 570 15.10 -20.95 -8.52
N GLY A 571 16.28 -20.43 -8.19
CA GLY A 571 16.44 -19.62 -6.99
C GLY A 571 15.66 -18.31 -7.10
N GLY A 572 15.09 -17.85 -6.01
CA GLY A 572 14.36 -16.59 -6.00
C GLY A 572 15.30 -15.38 -6.11
N ALA A 573 14.85 -14.29 -6.73
CA ALA A 573 15.65 -13.07 -6.78
C ALA A 573 15.83 -12.45 -5.39
N GLY A 574 16.97 -11.80 -5.14
CA GLY A 574 17.14 -10.93 -3.99
C GLY A 574 16.31 -9.65 -4.14
N GLY A 575 15.91 -9.06 -3.02
CA GLY A 575 15.21 -7.79 -2.99
C GLY A 575 16.17 -6.62 -3.17
N ASP A 576 15.71 -5.56 -3.82
CA ASP A 576 16.48 -4.33 -4.01
C ASP A 576 16.63 -3.56 -2.69
N GLY A 577 17.70 -2.80 -2.53
CA GLY A 577 17.82 -1.82 -1.46
C GLY A 577 17.02 -0.56 -1.78
N GLY A 578 16.47 0.10 -0.76
CA GLY A 578 15.76 1.37 -0.93
C GLY A 578 16.72 2.55 -1.12
N ASP A 579 16.27 3.61 -1.77
CA ASP A 579 17.10 4.80 -1.99
C ASP A 579 17.28 5.60 -0.69
N GLY A 580 18.39 6.33 -0.57
CA GLY A 580 18.61 7.28 0.51
C GLY A 580 17.83 8.59 0.29
N GLY A 581 17.31 9.17 1.36
CA GLY A 581 16.59 10.44 1.31
C GLY A 581 17.51 11.64 1.05
N GLY A 582 16.99 12.69 0.43
CA GLY A 582 17.76 13.92 0.21
C GLY A 582 18.03 14.70 1.50
N GLY A 583 19.19 15.35 1.58
CA GLY A 583 19.53 16.28 2.64
C GLY A 583 18.77 17.61 2.50
N GLY A 584 18.45 18.23 3.63
CA GLY A 584 17.75 19.50 3.68
C GLY A 584 18.65 20.68 3.35
N SER A 585 18.09 21.72 2.72
CA SER A 585 18.80 22.95 2.36
C SER A 585 18.68 24.03 3.43
N ALA A 586 19.72 24.83 3.64
CA ALA A 586 19.69 26.02 4.49
C ALA A 586 19.31 27.27 3.68
N ASN A 587 18.06 27.75 3.80
CA ASN A 587 17.49 28.85 3.02
C ASN A 587 17.31 30.15 3.85
N GLY A 588 18.04 31.25 3.58
CA GLY A 588 17.75 32.54 4.24
C GLY A 588 18.75 33.67 3.98
N GLY A 589 18.25 34.90 3.82
CA GLY A 589 18.99 36.09 3.36
C GLY A 589 19.83 36.84 4.39
N GLY A 590 20.46 36.15 5.35
CA GLY A 590 21.24 36.84 6.39
C GLY A 590 22.19 36.02 7.27
N GLY A 591 22.09 34.69 7.35
CA GLY A 591 22.89 33.90 8.30
C GLY A 591 23.51 32.62 7.74
N ASP A 592 24.10 31.82 8.64
CA ASP A 592 25.21 30.91 8.40
C ASP A 592 24.87 29.43 8.65
N GLY A 593 24.32 28.72 7.65
CA GLY A 593 23.93 27.31 7.77
C GLY A 593 24.62 26.38 6.75
N LEU A 594 25.05 25.19 7.20
CA LEU A 594 25.49 24.09 6.35
C LEU A 594 24.31 23.44 5.64
N GLY A 595 24.57 22.88 4.47
CA GLY A 595 23.62 21.96 3.83
C GLY A 595 23.58 20.62 4.56
N GLY A 596 22.42 19.97 4.59
CA GLY A 596 22.29 18.64 5.17
C GLY A 596 22.80 17.56 4.21
N ASN A 597 23.45 16.52 4.71
CA ASN A 597 23.94 15.44 3.86
C ASN A 597 22.79 14.51 3.44
N GLY A 598 22.88 13.93 2.25
CA GLY A 598 21.95 12.89 1.80
C GLY A 598 22.12 11.59 2.58
N GLY A 599 21.05 10.81 2.68
CA GLY A 599 21.06 9.48 3.28
C GLY A 599 21.74 8.45 2.37
N GLY A 600 22.36 7.44 2.96
CA GLY A 600 22.92 6.32 2.19
C GLY A 600 21.82 5.41 1.64
N GLY A 601 22.07 4.83 0.46
CA GLY A 601 21.22 3.81 -0.14
C GLY A 601 21.31 2.47 0.59
N GLY A 602 20.22 1.70 0.52
CA GLY A 602 20.10 0.39 1.13
C GLY A 602 20.92 -0.67 0.41
N VAL A 603 21.47 -1.62 1.17
CA VAL A 603 22.14 -2.80 0.60
C VAL A 603 21.09 -3.78 0.09
N ALA A 604 21.31 -4.36 -1.08
CA ALA A 604 20.40 -5.33 -1.66
C ALA A 604 20.58 -6.74 -1.11
N GLY A 605 19.56 -7.57 -1.26
CA GLY A 605 19.60 -8.97 -0.91
C GLY A 605 20.26 -9.84 -1.97
N SER A 606 20.89 -10.94 -1.54
CA SER A 606 21.41 -11.95 -2.47
C SER A 606 20.27 -12.77 -3.10
N GLY A 607 20.47 -13.21 -4.33
CA GLY A 607 19.64 -14.23 -4.96
C GLY A 607 19.75 -15.57 -4.24
N GLY A 608 18.66 -16.33 -4.28
CA GLY A 608 18.59 -17.67 -3.73
C GLY A 608 19.25 -18.70 -4.64
N ASN A 609 19.69 -19.81 -4.05
CA ASN A 609 20.29 -20.90 -4.82
C ASN A 609 19.23 -21.72 -5.55
N ALA A 610 19.59 -22.24 -6.72
CA ALA A 610 18.78 -23.19 -7.48
C ALA A 610 18.75 -24.58 -6.84
N GLY A 611 17.99 -25.48 -7.48
CA GLY A 611 17.86 -26.89 -7.09
C GLY A 611 19.14 -27.71 -7.23
N TRP A 612 19.19 -28.91 -6.65
CA TRP A 612 20.35 -29.80 -6.77
C TRP A 612 20.51 -30.39 -8.19
N LEU A 613 19.43 -30.73 -8.90
CA LEU A 613 19.54 -31.39 -10.22
C LEU A 613 19.36 -30.40 -11.39
N PHE A 614 18.30 -29.58 -11.40
CA PHE A 614 18.02 -28.58 -12.44
C PHE A 614 17.60 -27.23 -11.86
N GLY A 615 18.08 -26.13 -12.45
CA GLY A 615 17.54 -24.79 -12.26
C GLY A 615 18.61 -23.70 -12.23
N THR A 616 18.20 -22.45 -12.47
CA THR A 616 19.11 -21.29 -12.46
C THR A 616 19.12 -20.62 -11.09
N GLY A 617 20.28 -20.14 -10.67
CA GLY A 617 20.39 -19.34 -9.46
C GLY A 617 19.62 -18.03 -9.59
N GLY A 618 19.05 -17.55 -8.48
CA GLY A 618 18.33 -16.28 -8.47
C GLY A 618 19.29 -15.11 -8.67
N ALA A 619 18.84 -14.04 -9.35
CA ALA A 619 19.61 -12.81 -9.44
C ALA A 619 19.71 -12.12 -8.07
N GLY A 620 20.84 -11.48 -7.79
CA GLY A 620 20.94 -10.56 -6.65
C GLY A 620 20.16 -9.27 -6.90
N GLY A 621 19.65 -8.65 -5.84
CA GLY A 621 18.96 -7.36 -5.93
C GLY A 621 19.91 -6.20 -6.21
N HIS A 622 19.36 -5.09 -6.66
CA HIS A 622 20.10 -3.84 -6.91
C HIS A 622 20.22 -3.02 -5.62
N GLY A 623 21.40 -2.45 -5.36
CA GLY A 623 21.59 -1.52 -4.24
C GLY A 623 20.86 -0.20 -4.50
N GLY A 624 20.34 0.43 -3.44
CA GLY A 624 19.65 1.71 -3.55
C GLY A 624 20.61 2.87 -3.83
N GLY A 625 20.15 3.91 -4.51
CA GLY A 625 20.91 5.13 -4.73
C GLY A 625 21.12 5.94 -3.44
N GLY A 626 22.20 6.70 -3.37
CA GLY A 626 22.44 7.67 -2.31
C GLY A 626 21.61 8.94 -2.52
N GLY A 627 21.10 9.53 -1.45
CA GLY A 627 20.37 10.79 -1.50
C GLY A 627 21.27 11.98 -1.85
N GLY A 628 20.76 12.98 -2.57
CA GLY A 628 21.50 14.22 -2.80
C GLY A 628 21.68 15.04 -1.53
N GLY A 629 22.77 15.79 -1.41
CA GLY A 629 22.94 16.79 -0.35
C GLY A 629 21.99 17.98 -0.51
N GLY A 630 21.81 18.76 0.54
CA GLY A 630 21.04 20.01 0.52
C GLY A 630 21.93 21.24 0.38
N ASP A 631 21.43 22.31 -0.24
CA ASP A 631 22.23 23.52 -0.46
C ASP A 631 22.55 24.25 0.86
N ALA A 632 23.71 24.89 0.92
CA ALA A 632 24.07 25.76 2.05
C ALA A 632 23.50 27.19 1.91
N GLY A 633 23.33 27.86 3.05
CA GLY A 633 22.76 29.22 3.10
C GLY A 633 23.77 30.35 2.89
N GLY A 634 23.29 31.50 2.39
CA GLY A 634 24.01 32.78 2.54
C GLY A 634 23.58 33.95 1.63
N TYR A 635 23.24 35.09 2.27
CA TYR A 635 23.76 36.43 1.95
C TYR A 635 24.27 37.00 3.28
N GLY A 636 25.57 37.01 3.52
CA GLY A 636 26.11 37.57 4.77
C GLY A 636 25.87 39.09 4.85
N GLY A 637 25.72 39.63 6.06
CA GLY A 637 26.00 41.05 6.31
C GLY A 637 27.45 41.41 5.94
N ASN A 638 27.87 42.67 6.15
CA ASN A 638 29.24 43.13 5.87
C ASN A 638 30.28 42.25 6.60
N GLY A 639 30.90 41.28 5.90
CA GLY A 639 31.97 40.40 6.41
C GLY A 639 31.73 38.88 6.43
N GLY A 640 30.58 38.36 5.94
CA GLY A 640 30.27 36.91 6.03
C GLY A 640 31.07 36.00 5.06
N ILE A 641 31.43 34.80 5.54
CA ILE A 641 32.00 33.67 4.76
C ILE A 641 30.85 32.70 4.43
N GLY A 642 30.76 32.22 3.19
CA GLY A 642 29.78 31.21 2.77
C GLY A 642 30.05 29.85 3.40
N ARG A 643 29.00 29.04 3.59
CA ARG A 643 29.05 27.74 4.27
C ARG A 643 29.10 26.56 3.29
N THR A 644 29.48 25.38 3.78
CA THR A 644 29.61 24.17 2.95
C THR A 644 28.25 23.57 2.61
N GLY A 645 28.01 23.27 1.33
CA GLY A 645 26.83 22.51 0.90
C GLY A 645 26.84 21.10 1.47
N GLY A 646 25.69 20.44 1.52
CA GLY A 646 25.58 19.08 2.03
C GLY A 646 26.22 18.07 1.09
N ASP A 647 26.81 17.03 1.67
CA ASP A 647 27.40 15.92 0.92
C ASP A 647 26.30 14.99 0.38
N GLY A 648 26.57 14.34 -0.74
CA GLY A 648 25.73 13.25 -1.24
C GLY A 648 25.88 11.98 -0.40
N GLY A 649 24.81 11.22 -0.28
CA GLY A 649 24.82 9.90 0.36
C GLY A 649 25.53 8.86 -0.50
N THR A 650 26.08 7.83 0.13
CA THR A 650 26.69 6.71 -0.60
C THR A 650 25.62 5.81 -1.23
N GLY A 651 25.92 5.23 -2.39
CA GLY A 651 25.11 4.18 -2.99
C GLY A 651 25.21 2.86 -2.23
N GLY A 652 24.13 2.09 -2.25
CA GLY A 652 24.05 0.77 -1.63
C GLY A 652 24.71 -0.31 -2.47
N ASN A 653 25.22 -1.36 -1.82
CA ASN A 653 25.84 -2.48 -2.53
C ASN A 653 24.79 -3.41 -3.16
N GLY A 654 25.09 -3.91 -4.36
CA GLY A 654 24.31 -4.94 -5.04
C GLY A 654 24.45 -6.32 -4.41
N GLY A 655 23.40 -7.13 -4.51
CA GLY A 655 23.34 -8.46 -3.93
C GLY A 655 24.07 -9.51 -4.78
N GLY A 656 24.65 -10.53 -4.15
CA GLY A 656 25.25 -11.64 -4.90
C GLY A 656 24.20 -12.49 -5.63
N GLY A 657 24.53 -13.02 -6.80
CA GLY A 657 23.71 -14.02 -7.50
C GLY A 657 23.77 -15.39 -6.81
N GLY A 658 22.66 -16.12 -6.82
CA GLY A 658 22.59 -17.47 -6.27
C GLY A 658 23.27 -18.50 -7.17
N THR A 659 23.68 -19.64 -6.63
CA THR A 659 24.31 -20.70 -7.43
C THR A 659 23.29 -21.44 -8.30
N GLY A 660 23.67 -21.80 -9.52
CA GLY A 660 22.95 -22.72 -10.40
C GLY A 660 22.93 -24.14 -9.87
N GLY A 661 22.06 -24.99 -10.43
CA GLY A 661 21.83 -26.30 -9.87
C GLY A 661 22.99 -27.27 -10.06
N LEU A 662 23.30 -28.11 -9.06
CA LEU A 662 24.54 -28.90 -9.03
C LEU A 662 24.79 -29.71 -10.32
N LEU A 663 23.77 -30.29 -10.97
CA LEU A 663 23.98 -31.02 -12.22
C LEU A 663 23.76 -30.16 -13.46
N PHE A 664 22.66 -29.41 -13.54
CA PHE A 664 22.31 -28.55 -14.66
C PHE A 664 21.76 -27.21 -14.17
N GLY A 665 22.40 -26.12 -14.56
CA GLY A 665 21.86 -24.80 -14.25
C GLY A 665 22.86 -23.67 -14.30
N ASP A 666 22.41 -22.52 -14.77
CA ASP A 666 23.26 -21.33 -14.80
C ASP A 666 23.28 -20.63 -13.43
N GLY A 667 24.39 -20.00 -13.12
CA GLY A 667 24.50 -19.13 -11.95
C GLY A 667 23.66 -17.87 -12.11
N GLY A 668 23.12 -17.38 -10.99
CA GLY A 668 22.36 -16.14 -10.95
C GLY A 668 23.25 -14.93 -11.22
N LEU A 669 22.66 -13.90 -11.82
CA LEU A 669 23.35 -12.63 -12.05
C LEU A 669 23.66 -11.92 -10.73
N GLY A 670 24.80 -11.23 -10.68
CA GLY A 670 25.09 -10.29 -9.61
C GLY A 670 24.23 -9.03 -9.74
N GLY A 671 23.76 -8.50 -8.61
CA GLY A 671 22.99 -7.27 -8.53
C GLY A 671 23.85 -6.04 -8.77
N GLN A 672 23.24 -4.97 -9.28
CA GLN A 672 23.97 -3.71 -9.50
C GLN A 672 24.19 -2.95 -8.20
N GLY A 673 25.30 -2.20 -8.10
CA GLY A 673 25.48 -1.22 -7.03
C GLY A 673 24.65 0.04 -7.33
N GLY A 674 24.20 0.73 -6.28
CA GLY A 674 23.47 1.98 -6.41
C GLY A 674 24.39 3.17 -6.67
N ASP A 675 23.91 4.18 -7.38
CA ASP A 675 24.69 5.40 -7.62
C ASP A 675 24.85 6.22 -6.33
N GLY A 676 25.97 6.93 -6.19
CA GLY A 676 26.18 7.90 -5.13
C GLY A 676 25.40 9.20 -5.38
N GLY A 677 24.92 9.81 -4.30
CA GLY A 677 24.19 11.07 -4.34
C GLY A 677 25.08 12.26 -4.73
N GLY A 678 24.51 13.26 -5.40
CA GLY A 678 25.24 14.50 -5.71
C GLY A 678 25.43 15.37 -4.47
N GLY A 679 26.59 16.00 -4.36
CA GLY A 679 26.84 17.08 -3.40
C GLY A 679 26.15 18.38 -3.82
N ALA A 680 25.86 19.23 -2.84
CA ALA A 680 25.04 20.42 -3.04
C ALA A 680 25.86 21.72 -3.08
N GLN A 681 25.21 22.82 -3.47
CA GLN A 681 25.91 24.09 -3.65
C GLN A 681 26.36 24.69 -2.31
N GLY A 682 27.56 25.25 -2.30
CA GLY A 682 28.06 26.06 -1.20
C GLY A 682 27.33 27.40 -1.09
N GLY A 683 27.17 27.89 0.13
CA GLY A 683 26.47 29.14 0.42
C GLY A 683 27.20 30.38 -0.11
N GLN A 684 26.47 31.45 -0.40
CA GLN A 684 27.07 32.70 -0.89
C GLN A 684 27.62 33.55 0.28
N GLY A 685 28.74 34.26 0.08
CA GLY A 685 29.34 35.09 1.14
C GLY A 685 30.03 36.35 0.63
N ASN A 686 29.96 37.46 1.37
CA ASN A 686 30.56 38.74 0.95
C ASN A 686 32.08 38.71 0.90
N THR A 687 32.73 37.98 1.81
CA THR A 687 34.19 37.89 1.89
C THR A 687 34.74 36.69 1.12
N ALA A 688 34.10 35.53 1.28
CA ALA A 688 34.40 34.32 0.53
C ALA A 688 33.11 33.51 0.35
N GLY A 689 32.95 32.87 -0.80
CA GLY A 689 31.90 31.89 -1.05
C GLY A 689 32.19 30.57 -0.35
N GLY A 690 31.13 29.79 -0.10
CA GLY A 690 31.19 28.51 0.60
C GLY A 690 31.69 27.37 -0.26
N VAL A 691 32.12 26.28 0.37
CA VAL A 691 32.57 25.08 -0.34
C VAL A 691 31.35 24.30 -0.85
N GLY A 692 31.38 23.76 -2.06
CA GLY A 692 30.36 22.82 -2.50
C GLY A 692 30.45 21.52 -1.70
N GLY A 693 29.33 20.85 -1.44
CA GLY A 693 29.33 19.54 -0.78
C GLY A 693 29.95 18.47 -1.66
N ASP A 694 30.51 17.43 -1.04
CA ASP A 694 31.15 16.35 -1.79
C ASP A 694 30.10 15.39 -2.36
N GLY A 695 30.39 14.76 -3.50
CA GLY A 695 29.56 13.69 -4.05
C GLY A 695 29.74 12.38 -3.27
N GLY A 696 28.67 11.60 -3.12
CA GLY A 696 28.74 10.30 -2.46
C GLY A 696 29.37 9.24 -3.34
N ASP A 697 30.05 8.26 -2.74
CA ASP A 697 30.60 7.11 -3.49
C ASP A 697 29.48 6.22 -4.02
N GLY A 698 29.67 5.65 -5.21
CA GLY A 698 28.80 4.61 -5.76
C GLY A 698 28.98 3.27 -5.05
N GLY A 699 27.92 2.48 -4.98
CA GLY A 699 27.92 1.16 -4.35
C GLY A 699 28.62 0.10 -5.20
N ASP A 700 29.21 -0.88 -4.52
CA ASP A 700 29.81 -2.04 -5.16
C ASP A 700 28.73 -2.95 -5.76
N ALA A 701 29.02 -3.59 -6.89
CA ALA A 701 28.13 -4.57 -7.46
C ALA A 701 28.27 -5.95 -6.79
N GLY A 702 27.22 -6.75 -6.86
CA GLY A 702 27.23 -8.12 -6.40
C GLY A 702 28.00 -9.05 -7.32
N SER A 703 28.73 -10.01 -6.74
CA SER A 703 29.30 -11.13 -7.49
C SER A 703 28.21 -12.05 -8.02
N ALA A 704 28.39 -12.60 -9.21
CA ALA A 704 27.47 -13.58 -9.73
C ALA A 704 27.58 -14.94 -9.04
N GLY A 705 26.53 -15.75 -9.16
CA GLY A 705 26.54 -17.13 -8.72
C GLY A 705 27.31 -18.03 -9.69
N ALA A 706 27.88 -19.10 -9.16
CA ALA A 706 28.47 -20.15 -9.99
C ALA A 706 27.39 -20.95 -10.73
N GLY A 707 27.71 -21.44 -11.93
CA GLY A 707 26.92 -22.45 -12.63
C GLY A 707 26.98 -23.82 -11.94
N GLY A 708 26.17 -24.74 -12.44
CA GLY A 708 26.08 -26.10 -11.92
C GLY A 708 27.39 -26.86 -12.00
N LEU A 709 27.69 -27.71 -11.01
CA LEU A 709 28.90 -28.54 -10.96
C LEU A 709 29.16 -29.31 -12.26
N LEU A 710 28.14 -29.83 -12.96
CA LEU A 710 28.38 -30.62 -14.18
C LEU A 710 28.11 -29.85 -15.47
N PHE A 711 26.97 -29.16 -15.55
CA PHE A 711 26.58 -28.36 -16.71
C PHE A 711 26.00 -27.02 -16.26
N GLY A 712 26.53 -25.93 -16.77
CA GLY A 712 25.95 -24.60 -16.53
C GLY A 712 26.98 -23.50 -16.60
N ASN A 713 26.55 -22.34 -17.08
CA ASN A 713 27.39 -21.16 -17.17
C ASN A 713 27.39 -20.44 -15.82
N GLY A 714 28.50 -19.78 -15.50
CA GLY A 714 28.51 -18.81 -14.41
C GLY A 714 27.65 -17.60 -14.73
N GLY A 715 27.01 -17.02 -13.72
CA GLY A 715 26.28 -15.77 -13.89
C GLY A 715 27.23 -14.61 -14.23
N ALA A 716 26.73 -13.55 -14.86
CA ALA A 716 27.51 -12.32 -15.01
C ALA A 716 27.49 -11.50 -13.71
N GLY A 717 28.62 -10.93 -13.33
CA GLY A 717 28.74 -10.03 -12.20
C GLY A 717 27.97 -8.73 -12.43
N GLY A 718 27.54 -8.10 -11.35
CA GLY A 718 26.78 -6.86 -11.41
C GLY A 718 27.62 -5.68 -11.90
N GLN A 719 26.94 -4.65 -12.43
CA GLN A 719 27.57 -3.36 -12.71
C GLN A 719 27.57 -2.51 -11.44
N ALA A 720 28.67 -1.84 -11.13
CA ALA A 720 28.74 -0.98 -9.96
C ALA A 720 28.10 0.38 -10.20
N GLY A 721 27.72 1.05 -9.11
CA GLY A 721 27.14 2.39 -9.17
C GLY A 721 28.19 3.46 -9.46
N GLY A 722 27.78 4.51 -10.15
CA GLY A 722 28.59 5.70 -10.38
C GLY A 722 28.74 6.53 -9.12
N GLY A 723 29.86 7.23 -8.98
CA GLY A 723 30.06 8.23 -7.95
C GLY A 723 29.25 9.50 -8.23
N GLY A 724 28.76 10.12 -7.16
CA GLY A 724 28.00 11.36 -7.21
C GLY A 724 28.87 12.54 -7.61
N ASN A 725 28.27 13.52 -8.28
CA ASN A 725 28.96 14.76 -8.66
C ASN A 725 29.17 15.65 -7.42
N GLY A 726 30.31 16.35 -7.37
CA GLY A 726 30.56 17.36 -6.35
C GLY A 726 29.73 18.63 -6.58
N GLY A 727 29.35 19.28 -5.50
CA GLY A 727 28.54 20.49 -5.52
C GLY A 727 29.31 21.73 -5.96
N ALA A 728 28.62 22.72 -6.52
CA ALA A 728 29.27 23.97 -6.92
C ALA A 728 29.72 24.79 -5.70
N GLY A 729 30.86 25.45 -5.79
CA GLY A 729 31.29 26.43 -4.80
C GLY A 729 30.38 27.67 -4.82
N GLY A 730 30.18 28.27 -3.65
CA GLY A 730 29.34 29.45 -3.48
C GLY A 730 29.95 30.72 -4.05
N TYR A 731 29.09 31.70 -4.36
CA TYR A 731 29.49 33.01 -4.88
C TYR A 731 30.02 33.91 -3.75
N GLY A 732 31.01 34.77 -4.04
CA GLY A 732 31.47 35.72 -3.03
C GLY A 732 32.57 36.71 -3.40
N GLY A 733 33.18 37.36 -2.40
CA GLY A 733 34.35 38.23 -2.59
C GLY A 733 35.53 37.46 -3.20
N ALA A 734 35.96 36.40 -2.52
CA ALA A 734 36.60 35.24 -3.12
C ALA A 734 35.56 34.16 -3.45
N GLY A 735 35.67 33.47 -4.58
CA GLY A 735 34.78 32.37 -4.91
C GLY A 735 35.02 31.15 -4.03
N GLY A 736 33.96 30.38 -3.75
CA GLY A 736 34.05 29.12 -3.01
C GLY A 736 34.73 27.99 -3.78
N LYS A 737 35.28 27.00 -3.08
CA LYS A 737 35.80 25.77 -3.71
C LYS A 737 34.62 24.91 -4.17
N GLY A 738 34.70 24.30 -5.35
CA GLY A 738 33.77 23.22 -5.68
C GLY A 738 34.04 21.99 -4.81
N GLY A 739 32.99 21.20 -4.54
CA GLY A 739 33.09 19.94 -3.81
C GLY A 739 33.76 18.86 -4.63
N ASP A 740 34.45 17.94 -3.97
CA ASP A 740 35.03 16.78 -4.61
C ASP A 740 33.91 15.80 -5.01
N ALA A 741 34.13 15.01 -6.05
CA ALA A 741 33.17 14.01 -6.46
C ALA A 741 33.41 12.66 -5.81
N GLY A 742 32.34 11.88 -5.72
CA GLY A 742 32.39 10.51 -5.24
C GLY A 742 33.07 9.57 -6.23
N ASN A 743 33.65 8.51 -5.71
CA ASN A 743 34.26 7.45 -6.51
C ASN A 743 33.18 6.49 -7.02
N GLY A 744 33.43 5.84 -8.16
CA GLY A 744 32.60 4.74 -8.62
C GLY A 744 32.87 3.45 -7.84
N GLY A 745 31.83 2.62 -7.68
CA GLY A 745 31.96 1.34 -6.98
C GLY A 745 32.69 0.26 -7.79
N ALA A 746 33.08 -0.83 -7.14
CA ALA A 746 33.72 -1.97 -7.78
C ALA A 746 32.71 -2.90 -8.48
N GLY A 747 33.02 -3.32 -9.70
CA GLY A 747 32.22 -4.26 -10.49
C GLY A 747 32.23 -5.67 -9.86
N GLY A 748 31.11 -6.39 -10.00
CA GLY A 748 30.97 -7.73 -9.43
C GLY A 748 31.75 -8.77 -10.23
N SER A 749 32.33 -9.77 -9.57
CA SER A 749 32.98 -10.88 -10.28
C SER A 749 31.97 -11.78 -11.01
N GLY A 750 32.36 -12.29 -12.16
CA GLY A 750 31.63 -13.33 -12.89
C GLY A 750 31.69 -14.67 -12.16
N GLY A 751 30.59 -15.42 -12.20
CA GLY A 751 30.50 -16.73 -11.57
C GLY A 751 31.36 -17.77 -12.29
N ALA A 752 31.85 -18.77 -11.56
CA ALA A 752 32.50 -19.92 -12.20
C ALA A 752 31.49 -20.70 -13.07
N GLY A 753 31.92 -21.18 -14.24
CA GLY A 753 31.19 -22.19 -15.01
C GLY A 753 31.28 -23.57 -14.36
N GLY A 754 30.52 -24.53 -14.87
CA GLY A 754 30.51 -25.89 -14.34
C GLY A 754 31.86 -26.62 -14.42
N GLU A 755 32.08 -27.57 -13.50
CA GLU A 755 33.31 -28.36 -13.44
C GLU A 755 33.54 -29.20 -14.71
N LEU A 756 32.48 -29.68 -15.36
CA LEU A 756 32.59 -30.43 -16.62
C LEU A 756 32.31 -29.57 -17.85
N PHE A 757 31.11 -29.00 -17.99
CA PHE A 757 30.74 -28.13 -19.11
C PHE A 757 30.15 -26.80 -18.62
N GLY A 758 30.66 -25.69 -19.14
CA GLY A 758 30.11 -24.38 -18.83
C GLY A 758 31.12 -23.27 -19.01
N ASP A 759 30.65 -22.14 -19.52
CA ASP A 759 31.46 -20.93 -19.63
C ASP A 759 31.50 -20.21 -18.29
N GLY A 760 32.62 -19.56 -18.00
CA GLY A 760 32.71 -18.61 -16.90
C GLY A 760 31.88 -17.37 -17.19
N GLY A 761 31.27 -16.82 -16.16
CA GLY A 761 30.46 -15.62 -16.26
C GLY A 761 31.28 -14.36 -16.54
N LEU A 762 30.67 -13.36 -17.15
CA LEU A 762 31.35 -12.08 -17.39
C LEU A 762 31.58 -11.32 -16.09
N GLY A 763 32.72 -10.65 -15.99
CA GLY A 763 33.00 -9.66 -14.96
C GLY A 763 32.16 -8.40 -15.15
N GLY A 764 31.73 -7.82 -14.05
CA GLY A 764 30.95 -6.60 -13.97
C GLY A 764 31.81 -5.36 -14.25
N ARG A 765 31.20 -4.31 -14.81
CA ARG A 765 31.88 -3.02 -15.01
C ARG A 765 32.04 -2.29 -13.68
N GLY A 766 33.18 -1.64 -13.52
CA GLY A 766 33.39 -0.67 -12.45
C GLY A 766 32.58 0.61 -12.70
N GLY A 767 32.19 1.28 -11.63
CA GLY A 767 31.38 2.50 -11.69
C GLY A 767 32.21 3.69 -12.16
N THR A 768 31.59 4.64 -12.86
CA THR A 768 32.28 5.87 -13.23
C THR A 768 32.46 6.78 -12.01
N GLY A 769 33.60 7.45 -11.89
CA GLY A 769 33.78 8.51 -10.89
C GLY A 769 32.92 9.74 -11.24
N GLY A 770 32.42 10.43 -10.23
CA GLY A 770 31.61 11.64 -10.42
C GLY A 770 32.44 12.84 -10.88
N THR A 771 31.80 13.86 -11.45
CA THR A 771 32.50 15.10 -11.82
C THR A 771 32.62 16.05 -10.64
N GLY A 772 33.82 16.56 -10.38
CA GLY A 772 34.06 17.54 -9.33
C GLY A 772 33.30 18.84 -9.57
N GLY A 773 32.86 19.48 -8.50
CA GLY A 773 32.04 20.68 -8.58
C GLY A 773 32.82 21.88 -9.13
N PRO A 774 32.18 22.79 -9.88
CA PRO A 774 32.83 24.01 -10.31
C PRO A 774 33.12 24.94 -9.12
N GLY A 775 34.22 25.68 -9.17
CA GLY A 775 34.51 26.75 -8.22
C GLY A 775 33.51 27.89 -8.35
N GLY A 776 33.19 28.52 -7.23
CA GLY A 776 32.24 29.64 -7.18
C GLY A 776 32.80 30.91 -7.82
N THR A 777 31.92 31.78 -8.32
CA THR A 777 32.31 33.06 -8.93
C THR A 777 32.64 34.12 -7.88
N ALA A 778 33.62 34.97 -8.20
CA ALA A 778 34.19 35.98 -7.31
C ALA A 778 33.86 37.39 -7.81
N SER A 779 33.23 38.24 -7.00
CA SER A 779 32.91 39.63 -7.35
C SER A 779 34.16 40.51 -7.46
N LEU A 780 35.24 40.14 -6.77
CA LEU A 780 36.56 40.79 -6.84
C LEU A 780 37.51 40.09 -7.84
N GLY A 781 37.02 39.10 -8.60
CA GLY A 781 37.82 38.33 -9.55
C GLY A 781 38.93 37.49 -8.91
N ILE A 782 38.83 37.20 -7.61
CA ILE A 782 39.80 36.36 -6.90
C ILE A 782 39.64 34.90 -7.36
N PRO A 783 40.72 34.21 -7.74
CA PRO A 783 40.67 32.83 -8.21
C PRO A 783 40.06 31.85 -7.18
N SER A 784 39.19 30.96 -7.64
CA SER A 784 38.66 29.83 -6.86
C SER A 784 38.92 28.51 -7.62
N SER A 785 39.09 27.40 -6.90
CA SER A 785 39.30 26.11 -7.58
C SER A 785 38.02 25.29 -7.65
N GLY A 786 37.90 24.49 -8.70
CA GLY A 786 36.93 23.40 -8.71
C GLY A 786 37.38 22.27 -7.79
N GLY A 787 36.45 21.37 -7.50
CA GLY A 787 36.71 20.13 -6.77
C GLY A 787 37.26 19.04 -7.69
N ASN A 788 37.88 18.04 -7.09
CA ASN A 788 38.48 16.91 -7.79
C ASN A 788 37.40 15.98 -8.34
N GLY A 789 37.66 15.38 -9.50
CA GLY A 789 36.83 14.31 -10.03
C GLY A 789 37.10 13.00 -9.29
N GLY A 790 36.06 12.17 -9.16
CA GLY A 790 36.14 10.90 -8.47
C GLY A 790 36.95 9.87 -9.24
N ALA A 791 37.52 8.90 -8.55
CA ALA A 791 38.12 7.75 -9.21
C ALA A 791 37.03 6.85 -9.82
N GLY A 792 37.33 6.24 -10.96
CA GLY A 792 36.53 5.14 -11.47
C GLY A 792 36.77 3.87 -10.66
N GLY A 793 35.73 3.07 -10.49
CA GLY A 793 35.82 1.81 -9.75
C GLY A 793 36.50 0.70 -10.54
N ALA A 794 37.14 -0.22 -9.84
CA ALA A 794 37.73 -1.40 -10.47
C ALA A 794 36.62 -2.29 -11.07
N ALA A 795 36.90 -2.96 -12.18
CA ALA A 795 35.99 -3.94 -12.73
C ALA A 795 36.09 -5.28 -12.01
N GLY A 796 35.04 -6.09 -12.14
CA GLY A 796 35.04 -7.46 -11.69
C GLY A 796 35.80 -8.38 -12.63
N ASP A 797 36.45 -9.38 -12.06
CA ASP A 797 37.09 -10.45 -12.83
C ASP A 797 36.03 -11.33 -13.52
N GLY A 798 36.38 -11.87 -14.68
CA GLY A 798 35.64 -12.91 -15.36
C GLY A 798 35.73 -14.25 -14.63
N GLY A 799 34.64 -15.00 -14.68
CA GLY A 799 34.53 -16.31 -14.04
C GLY A 799 35.41 -17.35 -14.71
N THR A 800 35.88 -18.32 -13.92
CA THR A 800 36.67 -19.43 -14.46
C THR A 800 35.79 -20.52 -15.05
N ALA A 801 36.24 -21.14 -16.13
CA ALA A 801 35.72 -22.40 -16.66
C ALA A 801 36.66 -23.56 -16.28
N ALA A 802 36.09 -24.72 -15.97
CA ALA A 802 36.86 -25.86 -15.48
C ALA A 802 37.33 -26.80 -16.61
N SER A 803 36.54 -27.80 -16.99
CA SER A 803 37.00 -28.83 -17.94
C SER A 803 36.72 -28.46 -19.40
N PHE A 804 35.47 -28.17 -19.77
CA PHE A 804 35.06 -27.82 -21.14
C PHE A 804 34.25 -26.52 -21.15
N GLY A 805 34.87 -25.42 -21.57
CA GLY A 805 34.23 -24.12 -21.59
C GLY A 805 35.24 -23.00 -21.67
N ASN A 806 34.78 -21.79 -22.00
CA ASN A 806 35.61 -20.61 -22.05
C ASN A 806 35.54 -19.86 -20.73
N GLY A 807 36.66 -19.32 -20.28
CA GLY A 807 36.65 -18.36 -19.17
C GLY A 807 35.88 -17.10 -19.57
N GLY A 808 35.22 -16.48 -18.60
CA GLY A 808 34.47 -15.25 -18.82
C GLY A 808 35.41 -14.06 -19.02
N ASN A 809 34.99 -13.07 -19.80
CA ASN A 809 35.78 -11.85 -19.94
C ASN A 809 35.69 -11.02 -18.66
N GLY A 810 36.79 -10.36 -18.30
CA GLY A 810 36.80 -9.37 -17.23
C GLY A 810 35.99 -8.12 -17.62
N GLY A 811 35.50 -7.41 -16.61
CA GLY A 811 34.76 -6.18 -16.83
C GLY A 811 35.68 -5.01 -17.23
N HIS A 812 35.09 -3.96 -17.78
CA HIS A 812 35.80 -2.70 -18.01
C HIS A 812 35.86 -1.89 -16.71
N GLY A 813 37.05 -1.36 -16.41
CA GLY A 813 37.24 -0.43 -15.31
C GLY A 813 36.43 0.84 -15.52
N GLY A 814 35.96 1.44 -14.44
CA GLY A 814 35.18 2.67 -14.50
C GLY A 814 36.03 3.85 -14.98
N ASP A 815 35.45 4.70 -15.82
CA ASP A 815 36.10 5.96 -16.17
C ASP A 815 36.16 6.89 -14.95
N SER A 816 37.23 7.66 -14.87
CA SER A 816 37.36 8.72 -13.87
C SER A 816 36.40 9.87 -14.11
N GLY A 817 36.13 10.60 -13.04
CA GLY A 817 35.49 11.89 -13.08
C GLY A 817 36.41 13.00 -13.55
N ASN A 818 35.85 13.95 -14.30
CA ASN A 818 36.53 15.21 -14.58
C ASN A 818 36.59 16.08 -13.32
N GLY A 819 37.72 16.78 -13.12
CA GLY A 819 37.79 17.85 -12.13
C GLY A 819 36.92 19.03 -12.53
N GLY A 820 36.34 19.70 -11.53
CA GLY A 820 35.51 20.88 -11.73
C GLY A 820 36.32 22.07 -12.23
N SER A 821 35.70 22.93 -13.02
CA SER A 821 36.35 24.16 -13.50
C SER A 821 36.60 25.13 -12.34
N GLY A 822 37.81 25.66 -12.23
CA GLY A 822 38.06 26.83 -11.38
C GLY A 822 37.47 28.11 -11.98
N ALA A 823 37.19 29.11 -11.14
CA ALA A 823 36.69 30.42 -11.60
C ALA A 823 37.79 31.49 -11.54
N HIS A 824 37.67 32.52 -12.39
CA HIS A 824 38.57 33.68 -12.46
C HIS A 824 40.07 33.32 -12.56
N GLY A 825 40.39 32.30 -13.35
CA GLY A 825 41.77 31.83 -13.53
C GLY A 825 42.29 30.94 -12.39
N GLY A 826 41.40 30.50 -11.49
CA GLY A 826 41.73 29.50 -10.49
C GLY A 826 41.93 28.11 -11.08
N PRO A 827 42.66 27.23 -10.38
CA PRO A 827 42.98 25.91 -10.90
C PRO A 827 41.70 25.07 -11.01
N SER A 828 41.60 24.29 -12.08
CA SER A 828 40.58 23.23 -12.15
C SER A 828 40.95 22.12 -11.17
N GLY A 829 39.96 21.36 -10.71
CA GLY A 829 40.21 20.18 -9.90
C GLY A 829 41.01 19.13 -10.67
N ALA A 830 41.61 18.21 -9.94
CA ALA A 830 42.27 17.07 -10.56
C ALA A 830 41.23 16.16 -11.23
N VAL A 831 41.60 15.56 -12.37
CA VAL A 831 40.87 14.41 -12.93
C VAL A 831 41.17 13.20 -12.05
N GLY A 832 40.17 12.38 -11.78
CA GLY A 832 40.34 11.17 -10.97
C GLY A 832 41.21 10.11 -11.66
N ALA A 833 41.57 9.07 -10.91
CA ALA A 833 42.19 7.88 -11.50
C ALA A 833 41.13 7.03 -12.22
N GLY A 834 41.52 6.41 -13.34
CA GLY A 834 40.67 5.40 -13.98
C GLY A 834 40.72 4.09 -13.19
N GLY A 835 39.60 3.36 -13.15
CA GLY A 835 39.54 2.07 -12.46
C GLY A 835 40.26 0.97 -13.24
N ASP A 836 40.84 0.01 -12.53
CA ASP A 836 41.48 -1.14 -13.18
C ASP A 836 40.45 -2.03 -13.90
N GLY A 837 40.83 -2.56 -15.06
CA GLY A 837 40.08 -3.55 -15.80
C GLY A 837 40.13 -4.92 -15.11
N GLY A 838 39.03 -5.67 -15.19
CA GLY A 838 38.95 -6.99 -14.58
C GLY A 838 39.76 -8.01 -15.36
N ASN A 839 40.32 -8.99 -14.66
CA ASN A 839 41.03 -10.08 -15.32
C ASN A 839 40.04 -11.01 -16.03
N GLY A 840 40.43 -11.55 -17.18
CA GLY A 840 39.72 -12.63 -17.84
C GLY A 840 39.85 -13.93 -17.05
N GLY A 841 38.77 -14.69 -16.96
CA GLY A 841 38.77 -15.98 -16.27
C GLY A 841 39.55 -17.05 -17.03
N ASP A 842 40.11 -18.00 -16.29
CA ASP A 842 40.83 -19.13 -16.88
C ASP A 842 39.89 -20.18 -17.48
N ALA A 843 40.39 -20.95 -18.46
CA ALA A 843 39.85 -22.24 -18.87
C ALA A 843 40.82 -23.36 -18.49
N ARG A 844 40.50 -24.16 -17.47
CA ARG A 844 41.48 -25.05 -16.80
C ARG A 844 41.90 -26.30 -17.59
N GLN A 845 41.07 -26.87 -18.49
CA GLN A 845 41.46 -28.07 -19.28
C GLN A 845 41.26 -27.96 -20.79
N LEU A 846 40.06 -27.58 -21.27
CA LEU A 846 39.79 -27.42 -22.69
C LEU A 846 38.86 -26.23 -22.96
N GLY A 847 39.42 -25.20 -23.58
CA GLY A 847 38.71 -23.96 -23.90
C GLY A 847 39.65 -22.76 -23.96
N ARG A 848 39.09 -21.60 -24.26
CA ARG A 848 39.86 -20.34 -24.26
C ARG A 848 39.68 -19.64 -22.92
N GLY A 849 40.75 -19.06 -22.38
CA GLY A 849 40.59 -18.08 -21.30
C GLY A 849 39.83 -16.85 -21.81
N GLY A 850 39.17 -16.15 -20.90
CA GLY A 850 38.49 -14.90 -21.20
C GLY A 850 39.47 -13.77 -21.46
N SER A 851 39.04 -12.73 -22.18
CA SER A 851 39.83 -11.52 -22.32
C SER A 851 39.82 -10.74 -21.01
N GLY A 852 40.94 -10.12 -20.66
CA GLY A 852 40.95 -9.04 -19.68
C GLY A 852 40.10 -7.88 -20.19
N GLY A 853 39.49 -7.13 -19.27
CA GLY A 853 38.79 -5.91 -19.61
C GLY A 853 39.73 -4.71 -19.63
N ASP A 854 39.38 -3.71 -20.43
CA ASP A 854 40.14 -2.47 -20.50
C ASP A 854 40.08 -1.69 -19.17
N GLY A 855 41.18 -1.04 -18.81
CA GLY A 855 41.21 -0.06 -17.73
C GLY A 855 40.44 1.22 -18.10
N GLY A 856 39.88 1.87 -17.10
CA GLY A 856 39.13 3.11 -17.27
C GLY A 856 40.03 4.30 -17.60
N ILE A 857 39.46 5.30 -18.27
CA ILE A 857 40.16 6.53 -18.64
C ILE A 857 40.31 7.43 -17.41
N GLY A 858 41.54 7.84 -17.09
CA GLY A 858 41.82 8.79 -16.00
C GLY A 858 43.29 9.15 -15.83
N VAL A 859 43.63 9.80 -14.71
CA VAL A 859 44.98 10.27 -14.39
C VAL A 859 45.46 9.77 -13.00
N PRO A 860 46.24 8.67 -12.95
CA PRO A 860 46.59 7.79 -14.08
C PRO A 860 45.38 6.99 -14.57
N SER A 861 45.49 6.48 -15.80
CA SER A 861 44.48 5.56 -16.34
C SER A 861 44.58 4.21 -15.63
N GLY A 862 43.47 3.49 -15.59
CA GLY A 862 43.42 2.15 -15.03
C GLY A 862 44.31 1.20 -15.81
N THR A 863 44.77 0.15 -15.14
CA THR A 863 45.49 -0.93 -15.80
C THR A 863 44.51 -1.88 -16.49
N ASP A 864 44.84 -2.34 -17.69
CA ASP A 864 44.05 -3.38 -18.36
C ASP A 864 44.20 -4.70 -17.59
N GLY A 865 43.10 -5.46 -17.52
CA GLY A 865 43.08 -6.77 -16.91
C GLY A 865 43.92 -7.78 -17.68
N ALA A 866 44.47 -8.77 -16.97
CA ALA A 866 45.17 -9.86 -17.62
C ALA A 866 44.18 -10.77 -18.37
N ASN A 867 44.60 -11.32 -19.52
CA ASN A 867 43.85 -12.40 -20.17
C ASN A 867 43.95 -13.68 -19.34
N GLY A 868 42.85 -14.44 -19.31
CA GLY A 868 42.83 -15.75 -18.68
C GLY A 868 43.67 -16.78 -19.44
N ALA A 869 44.20 -17.75 -18.73
CA ALA A 869 44.91 -18.87 -19.30
C ALA A 869 43.94 -19.80 -20.06
N GLY A 870 44.33 -20.23 -21.26
CA GLY A 870 43.58 -21.22 -22.05
C GLY A 870 44.41 -22.47 -22.32
N VAL A 871 43.73 -23.61 -22.48
CA VAL A 871 44.35 -24.89 -22.85
C VAL A 871 43.68 -25.41 -24.12
N LEU A 872 44.44 -25.43 -25.23
CA LEU A 872 44.01 -25.95 -26.53
C LEU A 872 44.55 -27.37 -26.74
N LEU A 873 43.77 -28.25 -27.40
CA LEU A 873 44.23 -29.60 -27.77
C LEU A 873 45.54 -29.52 -28.61
N PRO A 874 46.44 -30.52 -28.47
CA PRO A 874 47.68 -30.56 -29.25
C PRO A 874 47.37 -30.56 -30.75
N GLY A 875 47.74 -29.48 -31.45
CA GLY A 875 47.60 -29.35 -32.90
C GLY A 875 46.73 -28.19 -33.40
N GLN A 876 46.02 -27.46 -32.52
CA GLN A 876 45.40 -26.19 -32.91
C GLN A 876 46.31 -25.03 -32.52
N ALA A 877 46.96 -24.44 -33.52
CA ALA A 877 47.78 -23.24 -33.33
C ALA A 877 46.91 -22.12 -32.73
N ALA A 878 47.43 -21.46 -31.71
CA ALA A 878 46.92 -20.19 -31.20
C ALA A 878 46.96 -19.17 -32.35
N ALA A 879 45.84 -19.01 -33.05
CA ALA A 879 45.68 -17.89 -33.95
C ALA A 879 45.48 -16.66 -33.05
N THR A 880 46.57 -15.97 -32.80
CA THR A 880 46.58 -14.56 -32.38
C THR A 880 45.71 -13.77 -33.35
N TRP A 881 44.56 -13.27 -32.88
CA TRP A 881 43.82 -12.23 -33.58
C TRP A 881 43.81 -11.01 -32.67
N THR A 882 44.43 -9.96 -33.22
CA THR A 882 44.57 -8.60 -32.72
C THR A 882 43.25 -7.89 -32.53
#